data_AF-A0A8K0JIM1-F1
#
_entry.id   AF-A0A8K0JIM1-F1
#
_cell.length_a   1.000
_cell.length_b   1.000
_cell.length_c   1.000
_cell.angle_alpha   90.00
_cell.angle_beta   90.00
_cell.angle_gamma   90.00
#
_symmetry.space_group_name_H-M   'P 1'
#
loop_
_entity.id
_entity.type
_entity.pdbx_description
1 polymer ?
#
loop_
_entity_poly.entity_id
_entity_poly.type
_entity_poly.pdbx_seq_one_letter_code
_entity_poly.pdbx_strand_id
1 'polypeptide(L)'
;MRSTYLALASLASIATPVLGQTFQRLGGCPTLGCVFPPDQAEFLAGAKFDIRLEVHAPVNGSEAFNNGVPDENFSLQISNNKGYSASITDFFQTPDTTVEKWNFTWYEDLFALDAKTPTEVNVASKAYRSLSLSEPGEYTATLKYYDGQETVARWTVREPCEKPLVKNVILFIGDGMPQSAITAARLLAHKQINGKYQSTMQLDKMDGVGLQMTHSMDTFITDSANSATAIMTGHKSTVNALGVYRDSSPNPFDDPKVETIAELFHRQRGGKVGIVSTAFLADATPASLVAHTRDRGQYAPITEMYLNGVTSNYSDWTSWSGPDVLLGGGAEQWIAGSGSPGKKDYYEVFRQAGYQVVNDKDQLASADASQRTLGVFSQSNMAKWIDREIFPQNLPNITKSPTGNGTAVNQPGLAEMTLKAIDVLHSRSGDKGFFLMSEAASIDKMFHAMDYDRALGELLELDDTVRQTIAHLETIGELDETLIVVTADHAHGFDVFGSSDSKYMTAKDDDRVKRSAIGIYESSGHSEYQVAKGSRPDNETIVYGDQGPNFPVQWDPRYTIAAGFGAHPDVQESYSIAKNGPRLPAITQNGTAYANPADKPDGYLTNGTIPADQTQGIHSLQDVPIFTKGKPEAVAVFRGVMENTDIFFHMAKVLGLGSTDRDQNKGNGKGKDNKA
;
A
#
# COMPACT_ATOMS: atom_id res chain seq x y z
N MET A 1 20.83 -33.97 -28.83
CA MET A 1 20.20 -34.03 -27.49
C MET A 1 20.91 -33.04 -26.57
N ARG A 2 20.45 -31.79 -26.55
CA ARG A 2 20.85 -30.79 -25.55
C ARG A 2 19.55 -30.13 -25.12
N SER A 3 19.06 -30.55 -23.96
CA SER A 3 17.85 -30.04 -23.33
C SER A 3 18.24 -28.78 -22.56
N THR A 4 17.89 -27.62 -23.10
CA THR A 4 17.98 -26.33 -22.41
C THR A 4 16.81 -26.25 -21.43
N TYR A 5 17.11 -26.35 -20.14
CA TYR A 5 16.18 -26.01 -19.07
C TYR A 5 15.96 -24.49 -19.09
N LEU A 6 14.85 -24.03 -19.67
CA LEU A 6 14.30 -22.71 -19.37
C LEU A 6 13.67 -22.78 -17.98
N ALA A 7 14.36 -22.26 -16.98
CA ALA A 7 13.74 -21.94 -15.70
C ALA A 7 12.80 -20.74 -15.94
N LEU A 8 11.52 -21.02 -16.14
CA LEU A 8 10.45 -20.02 -16.02
C LEU A 8 10.41 -19.57 -14.55
N ALA A 9 11.17 -18.54 -14.22
CA ALA A 9 11.00 -17.78 -12.99
C ALA A 9 9.77 -16.89 -13.15
N SER A 10 8.58 -17.50 -13.11
CA SER A 10 7.38 -16.79 -12.73
C SER A 10 7.53 -16.44 -11.26
N LEU A 11 8.04 -15.23 -10.97
CA LEU A 11 7.80 -14.53 -9.70
C LEU A 11 6.29 -14.28 -9.59
N ALA A 12 5.55 -15.34 -9.34
CA ALA A 12 4.31 -15.24 -8.61
C ALA A 12 4.75 -14.84 -7.21
N SER A 13 4.26 -13.70 -6.73
CA SER A 13 4.29 -13.31 -5.34
C SER A 13 3.61 -14.44 -4.56
N ILE A 14 4.40 -15.41 -4.10
CA ILE A 14 3.92 -16.37 -3.11
C ILE A 14 3.78 -15.53 -1.87
N ALA A 15 2.55 -15.10 -1.58
CA ALA A 15 2.21 -14.51 -0.30
C ALA A 15 2.57 -15.54 0.77
N THR A 16 3.78 -15.44 1.34
CA THR A 16 4.11 -16.17 2.55
C THR A 16 3.31 -15.50 3.66
N PRO A 17 2.45 -16.25 4.39
CA PRO A 17 1.76 -15.66 5.53
C PRO A 17 2.83 -15.24 6.54
N VAL A 18 2.98 -13.93 6.72
CA VAL A 18 3.85 -13.36 7.76
C VAL A 18 3.19 -13.67 9.10
N LEU A 19 3.72 -14.65 9.83
CA LEU A 19 3.22 -15.00 11.17
C LEU A 19 3.89 -14.10 12.21
N GLY A 20 3.11 -13.24 12.86
CA GLY A 20 3.57 -12.46 14.02
C GLY A 20 3.93 -13.37 15.20
N GLN A 21 4.98 -13.01 15.95
CA GLN A 21 5.50 -13.81 17.08
C GLN A 21 4.63 -13.76 18.35
N THR A 22 3.65 -12.85 18.41
CA THR A 22 2.55 -12.93 19.37
C THR A 22 1.41 -13.65 18.70
N PHE A 23 1.33 -14.96 18.94
CA PHE A 23 0.16 -15.73 18.56
C PHE A 23 -1.02 -15.14 19.34
N GLN A 24 -1.91 -14.46 18.63
CA GLN A 24 -3.20 -14.00 19.12
C GLN A 24 -4.27 -14.69 18.28
N ARG A 25 -5.45 -14.98 18.85
CA ARG A 25 -6.57 -15.54 18.08
C ARG A 25 -6.93 -14.66 16.89
N LEU A 26 -7.16 -13.38 17.17
CA LEU A 26 -7.46 -12.30 16.22
C LEU A 26 -6.97 -10.98 16.80
N GLY A 27 -6.41 -10.10 15.95
CA GLY A 27 -5.84 -8.82 16.39
C GLY A 27 -6.76 -7.89 17.16
N GLY A 28 -8.03 -7.82 16.76
CA GLY A 28 -9.04 -7.00 17.44
C GLY A 28 -9.79 -7.71 18.56
N CYS A 29 -9.34 -8.90 18.99
CA CYS A 29 -10.01 -9.69 20.02
C CYS A 29 -9.08 -10.04 21.18
N PRO A 30 -8.94 -9.15 22.18
CA PRO A 30 -8.00 -9.34 23.29
C PRO A 30 -8.45 -10.36 24.35
N THR A 31 -9.71 -10.80 24.32
CA THR A 31 -10.30 -11.71 25.33
C THR A 31 -11.18 -12.77 24.63
N LEU A 32 -12.22 -13.28 25.29
CA LEU A 32 -13.19 -14.20 24.70
C LEU A 32 -14.32 -13.46 23.97
N GLY A 33 -14.60 -12.20 24.31
CA GLY A 33 -15.56 -11.36 23.60
C GLY A 33 -14.83 -10.37 22.69
N CYS A 34 -15.18 -10.36 21.41
CA CYS A 34 -14.61 -9.48 20.40
C CYS A 34 -15.63 -8.42 19.98
N VAL A 35 -15.20 -7.16 19.89
CA VAL A 35 -15.98 -6.06 19.32
C VAL A 35 -15.15 -5.49 18.17
N PHE A 36 -15.69 -5.49 16.97
CA PHE A 36 -15.12 -4.81 15.81
C PHE A 36 -16.11 -3.70 15.40
N PRO A 37 -15.66 -2.43 15.23
CA PRO A 37 -14.30 -1.92 15.40
C PRO A 37 -13.80 -2.03 16.86
N PRO A 38 -12.50 -2.32 17.09
CA PRO A 38 -11.97 -2.55 18.43
C PRO A 38 -11.88 -1.27 19.28
N ASP A 39 -11.45 -1.43 20.53
CA ASP A 39 -11.13 -0.29 21.40
C ASP A 39 -10.12 0.66 20.73
N GLN A 40 -10.25 1.96 21.00
CA GLN A 40 -9.46 3.04 20.40
C GLN A 40 -9.69 3.27 18.90
N ALA A 41 -10.72 2.66 18.28
CA ALA A 41 -11.09 3.00 16.92
C ALA A 41 -11.61 4.45 16.82
N GLU A 42 -11.16 5.15 15.79
CA GLU A 42 -11.58 6.52 15.50
C GLU A 42 -12.44 6.55 14.24
N PHE A 43 -13.40 7.45 14.18
CA PHE A 43 -14.36 7.56 13.09
C PHE A 43 -14.41 8.98 12.57
N LEU A 44 -14.59 9.11 11.26
CA LEU A 44 -15.03 10.37 10.68
C LEU A 44 -16.55 10.46 10.81
N ALA A 45 -17.07 11.58 11.30
CA ALA A 45 -18.51 11.79 11.42
C ALA A 45 -19.24 11.52 10.09
N GLY A 46 -20.19 10.59 10.10
CA GLY A 46 -21.01 10.19 8.96
C GLY A 46 -20.34 9.22 7.96
N ALA A 47 -19.14 8.70 8.26
CA ALA A 47 -18.56 7.58 7.53
C ALA A 47 -19.30 6.28 7.86
N LYS A 48 -19.40 5.38 6.88
CA LYS A 48 -20.03 4.07 7.05
C LYS A 48 -19.07 3.04 7.61
N PHE A 49 -19.59 2.16 8.46
CA PHE A 49 -18.85 1.02 8.98
C PHE A 49 -19.81 -0.10 9.40
N ASP A 50 -19.28 -1.30 9.61
CA ASP A 50 -19.99 -2.40 10.23
C ASP A 50 -19.57 -2.61 11.67
N ILE A 51 -20.49 -3.16 12.48
CA ILE A 51 -20.15 -3.74 13.77
C ILE A 51 -20.21 -5.27 13.67
N ARG A 52 -19.15 -5.97 14.12
CA ARG A 52 -19.14 -7.42 14.30
C ARG A 52 -18.84 -7.74 15.75
N LEU A 53 -19.61 -8.69 16.29
CA LEU A 53 -19.44 -9.23 17.63
C LEU A 53 -19.10 -10.71 17.50
N GLU A 54 -18.14 -11.18 18.26
CA GLU A 54 -17.84 -12.61 18.37
C GLU A 54 -17.66 -12.98 19.84
N VAL A 55 -18.24 -14.11 20.25
CA VAL A 55 -18.01 -14.72 21.55
C VAL A 55 -17.36 -16.07 21.33
N HIS A 56 -16.12 -16.20 21.79
CA HIS A 56 -15.27 -17.36 21.59
C HIS A 56 -15.37 -18.33 22.77
N ALA A 57 -15.28 -19.62 22.47
CA ALA A 57 -15.14 -20.72 23.42
C ALA A 57 -14.06 -21.69 22.92
N PRO A 58 -12.78 -21.47 23.29
CA PRO A 58 -11.72 -22.42 22.99
C PRO A 58 -12.02 -23.80 23.61
N VAL A 59 -11.81 -24.86 22.83
CA VAL A 59 -12.14 -26.25 23.19
C VAL A 59 -11.01 -26.90 23.99
N ASN A 60 -9.77 -26.57 23.65
CA ASN A 60 -8.53 -27.09 24.21
C ASN A 60 -7.50 -25.96 24.37
N GLY A 61 -6.26 -26.32 24.71
CA GLY A 61 -5.19 -25.34 24.94
C GLY A 61 -5.27 -24.64 26.29
N SER A 62 -4.42 -23.65 26.49
CA SER A 62 -4.32 -22.89 27.74
C SER A 62 -5.53 -21.98 27.98
N GLU A 63 -6.28 -21.65 26.93
CA GLU A 63 -7.47 -20.80 26.98
C GLU A 63 -8.80 -21.57 26.91
N ALA A 64 -8.78 -22.90 27.06
CA ALA A 64 -9.99 -23.73 27.07
C ALA A 64 -11.06 -23.17 28.02
N PHE A 65 -12.27 -22.94 27.50
CA PHE A 65 -13.32 -22.24 28.25
C PHE A 65 -14.71 -22.82 27.96
N ASN A 66 -15.59 -22.83 28.98
CA ASN A 66 -17.00 -23.24 28.91
C ASN A 66 -17.25 -24.55 28.13
N ASN A 67 -16.35 -25.53 28.23
CA ASN A 67 -16.39 -26.78 27.48
C ASN A 67 -16.56 -26.59 25.96
N GLY A 68 -16.01 -25.50 25.40
CA GLY A 68 -16.12 -25.18 23.98
C GLY A 68 -17.51 -24.70 23.54
N VAL A 69 -18.42 -24.35 24.45
CA VAL A 69 -19.76 -23.86 24.09
C VAL A 69 -19.78 -22.32 24.14
N PRO A 70 -19.94 -21.61 23.01
CA PRO A 70 -20.03 -20.16 23.02
C PRO A 70 -21.36 -19.69 23.62
N ASP A 71 -21.35 -18.55 24.32
CA ASP A 71 -22.58 -17.90 24.76
C ASP A 71 -23.31 -17.30 23.55
N GLU A 72 -24.60 -17.59 23.43
CA GLU A 72 -25.47 -17.11 22.35
C GLU A 72 -26.39 -15.96 22.80
N ASN A 73 -26.46 -15.70 24.11
CA ASN A 73 -27.31 -14.68 24.71
C ASN A 73 -26.54 -13.38 25.01
N PHE A 74 -25.44 -13.15 24.29
CA PHE A 74 -24.67 -11.92 24.44
C PHE A 74 -25.42 -10.70 23.92
N SER A 75 -25.06 -9.53 24.44
CA SER A 75 -25.70 -8.25 24.08
C SER A 75 -24.68 -7.13 23.93
N LEU A 76 -24.98 -6.15 23.08
CA LEU A 76 -24.17 -4.96 22.90
C LEU A 76 -24.95 -3.71 23.32
N GLN A 77 -24.38 -2.95 24.24
CA GLN A 77 -24.84 -1.63 24.63
C GLN A 77 -23.92 -0.56 24.04
N ILE A 78 -24.51 0.46 23.41
CA ILE A 78 -23.78 1.64 22.92
C ILE A 78 -24.16 2.83 23.78
N SER A 79 -23.16 3.59 24.20
CA SER A 79 -23.34 4.83 24.95
C SER A 79 -22.52 5.97 24.37
N ASN A 80 -22.96 7.21 24.58
CA ASN A 80 -22.23 8.41 24.21
C ASN A 80 -21.90 9.28 25.44
N ASN A 81 -20.95 10.19 25.29
CA ASN A 81 -20.55 11.14 26.34
C ASN A 81 -21.62 12.15 26.77
N LYS A 82 -22.81 12.15 26.12
CA LYS A 82 -23.98 12.96 26.50
C LYS A 82 -24.96 12.22 27.42
N GLY A 83 -24.63 10.99 27.83
CA GLY A 83 -25.42 10.19 28.75
C GLY A 83 -26.55 9.39 28.10
N TYR A 84 -26.64 9.36 26.77
CA TYR A 84 -27.52 8.42 26.08
C TYR A 84 -26.85 7.04 26.04
N SER A 85 -27.60 6.01 26.41
CA SER A 85 -27.14 4.62 26.41
C SER A 85 -28.31 3.71 26.04
N ALA A 86 -28.11 2.84 25.06
CA ALA A 86 -29.16 2.00 24.51
C ALA A 86 -28.58 0.69 23.96
N SER A 87 -29.46 -0.28 23.67
CA SER A 87 -29.09 -1.46 22.88
C SER A 87 -28.62 -1.02 21.50
N ILE A 88 -27.80 -1.83 20.82
CA ILE A 88 -27.35 -1.50 19.44
C ILE A 88 -28.54 -1.25 18.48
N THR A 89 -29.62 -2.03 18.61
CA THR A 89 -30.81 -1.90 17.76
C THR A 89 -31.56 -0.59 18.01
N ASP A 90 -31.70 -0.19 19.27
CA ASP A 90 -32.35 1.07 19.63
C ASP A 90 -31.46 2.28 19.32
N PHE A 91 -30.14 2.12 19.47
CA PHE A 91 -29.16 3.17 19.22
C PHE A 91 -29.11 3.56 17.73
N PHE A 92 -28.97 2.56 16.85
CA PHE A 92 -28.86 2.77 15.41
C PHE A 92 -30.19 2.66 14.66
N GLN A 93 -31.30 2.39 15.37
CA GLN A 93 -32.62 2.14 14.76
C GLN A 93 -32.57 1.04 13.70
N THR A 94 -31.82 -0.02 13.99
CA THR A 94 -31.61 -1.16 13.09
C THR A 94 -32.25 -2.42 13.67
N PRO A 95 -32.78 -3.34 12.86
CA PRO A 95 -33.25 -4.64 13.34
C PRO A 95 -32.15 -5.43 14.05
N ASP A 96 -32.53 -6.29 15.00
CA ASP A 96 -31.59 -7.27 15.54
C ASP A 96 -31.26 -8.33 14.48
N THR A 97 -30.09 -8.95 14.61
CA THR A 97 -29.60 -9.96 13.69
C THR A 97 -29.60 -11.34 14.34
N THR A 98 -29.67 -12.37 13.51
CA THR A 98 -29.59 -13.76 13.95
C THR A 98 -28.18 -14.09 14.42
N VAL A 99 -28.09 -14.94 15.45
CA VAL A 99 -26.80 -15.49 15.89
C VAL A 99 -26.28 -16.47 14.84
N GLU A 100 -25.06 -16.24 14.41
CA GLU A 100 -24.30 -17.11 13.51
C GLU A 100 -23.29 -17.93 14.32
N LYS A 101 -22.90 -19.12 13.81
CA LYS A 101 -21.97 -20.02 14.50
C LYS A 101 -21.01 -20.69 13.53
N TRP A 102 -19.77 -20.84 13.96
CA TRP A 102 -18.73 -21.59 13.26
C TRP A 102 -17.60 -21.97 14.23
N ASN A 103 -16.57 -22.62 13.72
CA ASN A 103 -15.32 -22.82 14.41
C ASN A 103 -14.14 -22.37 13.55
N PHE A 104 -13.01 -22.12 14.21
CA PHE A 104 -11.73 -21.90 13.57
C PHE A 104 -10.61 -22.49 14.43
N THR A 105 -9.39 -22.50 13.92
CA THR A 105 -8.22 -22.97 14.66
C THR A 105 -7.14 -21.90 14.71
N TRP A 106 -6.37 -21.90 15.80
CA TRP A 106 -5.20 -21.05 15.95
C TRP A 106 -4.13 -21.79 16.75
N TYR A 107 -2.86 -21.41 16.61
CA TYR A 107 -1.77 -21.91 17.46
C TYR A 107 -1.51 -20.91 18.56
N GLU A 108 -1.34 -21.35 19.81
CA GLU A 108 -1.14 -20.43 20.96
C GLU A 108 0.31 -19.97 21.11
N ASP A 109 1.25 -20.75 20.59
CA ASP A 109 2.68 -20.46 20.61
C ASP A 109 3.44 -21.28 19.54
N LEU A 110 4.76 -21.07 19.48
CA LEU A 110 5.64 -21.83 18.59
C LEU A 110 5.71 -23.32 18.94
N PHE A 111 5.55 -23.71 20.21
CA PHE A 111 5.57 -25.12 20.60
C PHE A 111 4.35 -25.86 20.07
N ALA A 112 3.18 -25.23 20.13
CA ALA A 112 1.94 -25.73 19.56
C ALA A 112 2.02 -25.82 18.03
N LEU A 113 2.63 -24.82 17.38
CA LEU A 113 2.89 -24.82 15.94
C LEU A 113 3.81 -25.99 15.54
N ASP A 114 4.95 -26.15 16.22
CA ASP A 114 5.92 -27.23 15.98
C ASP A 114 5.31 -28.61 16.23
N ALA A 115 4.54 -28.74 17.31
CA ALA A 115 3.82 -29.96 17.66
C ALA A 115 2.60 -30.23 16.74
N LYS A 116 2.19 -29.24 15.94
CA LYS A 116 0.98 -29.26 15.11
C LYS A 116 -0.28 -29.55 15.94
N THR A 117 -0.36 -28.92 17.11
CA THR A 117 -1.47 -29.03 18.06
C THR A 117 -2.22 -27.70 18.14
N PRO A 118 -3.04 -27.35 17.14
CA PRO A 118 -3.81 -26.11 17.20
C PRO A 118 -4.91 -26.19 18.26
N THR A 119 -5.28 -25.03 18.78
CA THR A 119 -6.48 -24.83 19.60
C THR A 119 -7.68 -24.62 18.69
N GLU A 120 -8.73 -25.44 18.87
CA GLU A 120 -10.04 -25.25 18.22
C GLU A 120 -10.85 -24.23 19.01
N VAL A 121 -11.51 -23.29 18.32
CA VAL A 121 -12.31 -22.24 18.93
C VAL A 121 -13.69 -22.23 18.29
N ASN A 122 -14.72 -22.46 19.10
CA ASN A 122 -16.11 -22.31 18.69
C ASN A 122 -16.57 -20.87 18.89
N VAL A 123 -17.37 -20.35 17.97
CA VAL A 123 -17.76 -18.94 17.91
C VAL A 123 -19.27 -18.81 17.80
N ALA A 124 -19.86 -17.91 18.58
CA ALA A 124 -21.17 -17.33 18.33
C ALA A 124 -21.00 -15.85 17.94
N SER A 125 -21.72 -15.39 16.91
CA SER A 125 -21.49 -14.07 16.34
C SER A 125 -22.77 -13.36 15.90
N LYS A 126 -22.72 -12.04 15.86
CA LYS A 126 -23.71 -11.15 15.24
C LYS A 126 -23.00 -10.06 14.45
N ALA A 127 -23.57 -9.63 13.34
CA ALA A 127 -23.06 -8.55 12.52
C ALA A 127 -24.16 -7.53 12.19
N TYR A 128 -23.83 -6.25 12.30
CA TYR A 128 -24.71 -5.13 12.00
C TYR A 128 -24.05 -4.29 10.92
N ARG A 129 -24.73 -4.16 9.77
CA ARG A 129 -24.11 -3.68 8.54
C ARG A 129 -24.46 -2.23 8.23
N SER A 130 -23.54 -1.50 7.61
CA SER A 130 -23.75 -0.16 7.06
C SER A 130 -24.29 0.87 8.08
N LEU A 131 -23.70 0.87 9.28
CA LEU A 131 -23.98 1.83 10.34
C LEU A 131 -23.20 3.14 10.12
N SER A 132 -23.56 4.19 10.86
CA SER A 132 -22.80 5.45 10.87
C SER A 132 -22.97 6.19 12.19
N LEU A 133 -21.94 6.94 12.59
CA LEU A 133 -21.98 7.86 13.73
C LEU A 133 -21.79 9.28 13.22
N SER A 134 -22.84 10.11 13.30
CA SER A 134 -22.82 11.48 12.76
C SER A 134 -22.49 12.56 13.80
N GLU A 135 -22.67 12.27 15.08
CA GLU A 135 -22.35 13.23 16.15
C GLU A 135 -20.90 13.04 16.60
N PRO A 136 -20.08 14.10 16.60
CA PRO A 136 -18.74 14.03 17.17
C PRO A 136 -18.77 13.80 18.69
N GLY A 137 -17.75 13.10 19.19
CA GLY A 137 -17.59 12.83 20.62
C GLY A 137 -17.09 11.42 20.93
N GLU A 138 -17.10 11.08 22.21
CA GLU A 138 -16.70 9.76 22.71
C GLU A 138 -17.90 8.83 22.82
N TYR A 139 -17.70 7.61 22.36
CA TYR A 139 -18.66 6.52 22.40
C TYR A 139 -18.05 5.32 23.11
N THR A 140 -18.91 4.50 23.71
CA THR A 140 -18.48 3.24 24.33
C THR A 140 -19.43 2.14 23.93
N ALA A 141 -18.86 1.09 23.33
CA ALA A 141 -19.53 -0.16 23.00
C ALA A 141 -19.15 -1.23 24.05
N THR A 142 -20.14 -1.73 24.78
CA THR A 142 -19.97 -2.73 25.84
C THR A 142 -20.68 -4.01 25.46
N LEU A 143 -19.89 -5.02 25.09
CA LEU A 143 -20.36 -6.38 24.85
C LEU A 143 -20.43 -7.13 26.17
N LYS A 144 -21.59 -7.67 26.53
CA LYS A 144 -21.80 -8.51 27.73
C LYS A 144 -22.05 -9.94 27.33
N TYR A 145 -21.38 -10.88 27.98
CA TYR A 145 -21.41 -12.30 27.65
C TYR A 145 -21.01 -13.17 28.86
N TYR A 146 -21.31 -14.48 28.81
CA TYR A 146 -21.10 -15.46 29.88
C TYR A 146 -21.51 -15.00 31.29
N ASP A 147 -22.68 -14.35 31.40
CA ASP A 147 -23.29 -13.89 32.66
C ASP A 147 -22.30 -13.20 33.64
N GLY A 148 -21.47 -12.29 33.11
CA GLY A 148 -20.59 -11.45 33.94
C GLY A 148 -19.29 -10.99 33.30
N GLN A 149 -18.98 -11.44 32.08
CA GLN A 149 -17.84 -10.91 31.32
C GLN A 149 -18.28 -9.74 30.45
N GLU A 150 -17.36 -8.79 30.27
CA GLU A 150 -17.59 -7.63 29.41
C GLU A 150 -16.35 -7.32 28.58
N THR A 151 -16.56 -6.99 27.30
CA THR A 151 -15.55 -6.37 26.43
C THR A 151 -15.99 -4.94 26.16
N VAL A 152 -15.09 -3.99 26.39
CA VAL A 152 -15.36 -2.56 26.25
C VAL A 152 -14.49 -2.00 25.13
N ALA A 153 -15.13 -1.43 24.10
CA ALA A 153 -14.46 -0.66 23.06
C ALA A 153 -14.87 0.82 23.16
N ARG A 154 -13.88 1.70 23.31
CA ARG A 154 -14.06 3.16 23.32
C ARG A 154 -13.74 3.69 21.94
N TRP A 155 -14.61 4.53 21.44
CA TRP A 155 -14.53 5.06 20.09
C TRP A 155 -14.58 6.57 20.11
N THR A 156 -13.78 7.21 19.26
CA THR A 156 -13.79 8.66 19.11
C THR A 156 -14.31 9.02 17.73
N VAL A 157 -15.40 9.79 17.66
CA VAL A 157 -15.90 10.36 16.40
C VAL A 157 -15.32 11.76 16.26
N ARG A 158 -14.40 11.93 15.30
CA ARG A 158 -13.68 13.19 15.07
C ARG A 158 -14.59 14.25 14.45
N GLU A 159 -14.36 15.49 14.88
CA GLU A 159 -15.06 16.68 14.36
C GLU A 159 -14.83 16.84 12.84
N PRO A 160 -15.89 16.94 12.03
CA PRO A 160 -15.75 17.12 10.59
C PRO A 160 -15.34 18.56 10.26
N CYS A 161 -14.64 18.74 9.14
CA CYS A 161 -14.45 20.07 8.57
C CYS A 161 -15.59 20.41 7.63
N GLU A 162 -16.43 21.39 8.01
CA GLU A 162 -17.61 21.76 7.22
C GLU A 162 -17.28 22.44 5.88
N LYS A 163 -16.03 22.92 5.68
CA LYS A 163 -15.62 23.63 4.47
C LYS A 163 -14.33 23.02 3.90
N PRO A 164 -14.30 22.64 2.61
CA PRO A 164 -13.06 22.22 1.98
C PRO A 164 -12.01 23.32 1.99
N LEU A 165 -10.76 22.95 2.21
CA LEU A 165 -9.59 23.80 2.00
C LEU A 165 -9.06 23.66 0.57
N VAL A 166 -9.20 22.46 0.00
CA VAL A 166 -8.82 22.12 -1.38
C VAL A 166 -9.94 21.34 -2.04
N LYS A 167 -9.96 21.32 -3.37
CA LYS A 167 -10.91 20.49 -4.13
C LYS A 167 -10.29 19.15 -4.55
N ASN A 168 -8.97 19.09 -4.67
CA ASN A 168 -8.26 17.89 -5.11
C ASN A 168 -7.25 17.39 -4.07
N VAL A 169 -7.03 16.07 -4.05
CA VAL A 169 -5.91 15.43 -3.36
C VAL A 169 -5.19 14.50 -4.32
N ILE A 170 -3.87 14.59 -4.37
CA ILE A 170 -3.00 13.59 -5.01
C ILE A 170 -2.14 12.94 -3.93
N LEU A 171 -2.35 11.65 -3.71
CA LEU A 171 -1.60 10.81 -2.78
C LEU A 171 -0.61 9.96 -3.58
N PHE A 172 0.67 10.26 -3.45
CA PHE A 172 1.76 9.43 -3.92
C PHE A 172 2.18 8.44 -2.84
N ILE A 173 2.25 7.16 -3.21
CA ILE A 173 2.78 6.09 -2.36
C ILE A 173 4.06 5.55 -2.98
N GLY A 174 5.20 5.77 -2.31
CA GLY A 174 6.41 4.99 -2.55
C GLY A 174 6.35 3.73 -1.70
N ASP A 175 5.81 2.63 -2.25
CA ASP A 175 5.66 1.36 -1.52
C ASP A 175 7.02 0.92 -0.95
N GLY A 176 7.08 0.67 0.35
CA GLY A 176 8.31 0.24 1.01
C GLY A 176 9.45 1.26 0.98
N MET A 177 9.19 2.57 0.91
CA MET A 177 10.19 3.66 0.82
C MET A 177 10.68 4.15 2.20
N PRO A 178 11.81 3.66 2.75
CA PRO A 178 12.36 4.17 4.01
C PRO A 178 13.08 5.52 3.80
N GLN A 179 13.26 6.27 4.89
CA GLN A 179 14.00 7.54 4.90
C GLN A 179 15.45 7.41 4.41
N SER A 180 16.10 6.28 4.69
CA SER A 180 17.46 5.95 4.24
C SER A 180 17.55 5.84 2.72
N ALA A 181 16.52 5.28 2.07
CA ALA A 181 16.45 5.19 0.61
C ALA A 181 16.38 6.57 -0.04
N ILE A 182 15.61 7.51 0.51
CA ILE A 182 15.57 8.90 0.03
C ILE A 182 16.95 9.55 0.13
N THR A 183 17.65 9.32 1.24
CA THR A 183 19.01 9.85 1.43
C THR A 183 20.00 9.24 0.43
N ALA A 184 19.92 7.94 0.17
CA ALA A 184 20.73 7.26 -0.84
C ALA A 184 20.41 7.74 -2.26
N ALA A 185 19.13 7.86 -2.62
CA ALA A 185 18.69 8.39 -3.91
C ALA A 185 19.22 9.81 -4.15
N ARG A 186 19.17 10.68 -3.13
CA ARG A 186 19.74 12.03 -3.19
C ARG A 186 21.25 12.02 -3.46
N LEU A 187 22.00 11.13 -2.81
CA LEU A 187 23.44 10.95 -3.05
C LEU A 187 23.72 10.47 -4.48
N LEU A 188 22.92 9.54 -4.98
CA LEU A 188 23.04 8.97 -6.32
C LEU A 188 22.73 10.01 -7.42
N ALA A 189 21.72 10.85 -7.21
CA ALA A 189 21.17 11.75 -8.23
C ALA A 189 21.69 13.18 -8.18
N HIS A 190 22.35 13.61 -7.09
CA HIS A 190 22.76 15.01 -6.95
C HIS A 190 24.21 15.20 -6.53
N LYS A 191 24.93 15.99 -7.33
CA LYS A 191 26.33 16.33 -7.10
C LYS A 191 26.53 17.06 -5.78
N GLN A 192 27.52 16.61 -5.01
CA GLN A 192 28.10 17.36 -3.90
C GLN A 192 29.43 17.99 -4.31
N ILE A 193 29.69 19.20 -3.83
CA ILE A 193 30.98 19.90 -3.89
C ILE A 193 31.32 20.33 -2.46
N ASN A 194 32.46 19.89 -1.94
CA ASN A 194 32.91 20.17 -0.58
C ASN A 194 31.83 19.86 0.50
N GLY A 195 31.12 18.73 0.32
CA GLY A 195 30.06 18.27 1.23
C GLY A 195 28.71 18.99 1.08
N LYS A 196 28.56 19.90 0.11
CA LYS A 196 27.31 20.61 -0.14
C LYS A 196 26.66 20.15 -1.43
N TYR A 197 25.38 19.77 -1.36
CA TYR A 197 24.57 19.49 -2.54
C TYR A 197 24.42 20.74 -3.41
N GLN A 198 24.61 20.57 -4.72
CA GLN A 198 24.42 21.64 -5.72
C GLN A 198 22.98 21.71 -6.24
N SER A 199 22.22 20.65 -6.01
CA SER A 199 20.78 20.53 -6.24
C SER A 199 20.21 19.48 -5.28
N THR A 200 18.89 19.46 -5.11
CA THR A 200 18.19 18.50 -4.25
C THR A 200 17.00 17.90 -4.98
N MET A 201 16.48 16.81 -4.43
CA MET A 201 15.29 16.11 -4.92
C MET A 201 14.07 17.04 -4.86
N GLN A 202 13.03 16.74 -5.62
CA GLN A 202 11.75 17.45 -5.50
C GLN A 202 11.12 17.24 -4.11
N LEU A 203 11.24 16.05 -3.53
CA LEU A 203 10.76 15.76 -2.16
C LEU A 203 11.38 16.72 -1.13
N ASP A 204 12.65 17.10 -1.30
CA ASP A 204 13.35 18.04 -0.42
C ASP A 204 12.83 19.49 -0.51
N LYS A 205 12.04 19.79 -1.54
CA LYS A 205 11.48 21.13 -1.82
C LYS A 205 9.99 21.23 -1.48
N MET A 206 9.41 20.19 -0.89
CA MET A 206 8.02 20.17 -0.45
C MET A 206 7.80 21.09 0.75
N ASP A 207 6.60 21.63 0.91
CA ASP A 207 6.29 22.72 1.87
C ASP A 207 6.11 22.21 3.32
N GLY A 208 5.75 20.93 3.47
CA GLY A 208 5.60 20.26 4.76
C GLY A 208 6.33 18.92 4.81
N VAL A 209 6.90 18.62 5.97
CA VAL A 209 7.53 17.33 6.28
C VAL A 209 7.00 16.82 7.62
N GLY A 210 6.64 15.54 7.65
CA GLY A 210 6.24 14.79 8.83
C GLY A 210 6.74 13.35 8.77
N LEU A 211 6.40 12.57 9.79
CA LEU A 211 6.65 11.13 9.86
C LEU A 211 5.34 10.44 10.24
N GLN A 212 5.11 9.23 9.73
CA GLN A 212 4.02 8.37 10.18
C GLN A 212 4.52 7.04 10.75
N MET A 213 3.82 6.58 11.78
CA MET A 213 3.98 5.26 12.37
C MET A 213 3.18 4.22 11.57
N THR A 214 3.83 3.11 11.22
CA THR A 214 3.30 2.15 10.23
C THR A 214 2.80 0.84 10.82
N HIS A 215 2.94 0.64 12.13
CA HIS A 215 2.53 -0.59 12.81
C HIS A 215 1.03 -0.91 12.60
N SER A 216 0.70 -2.19 12.58
CA SER A 216 -0.65 -2.70 12.37
C SER A 216 -1.41 -2.86 13.69
N MET A 217 -2.63 -3.40 13.61
CA MET A 217 -3.41 -3.77 14.80
C MET A 217 -2.77 -4.88 15.63
N ASP A 218 -2.15 -5.87 14.97
CA ASP A 218 -1.71 -7.13 15.59
C ASP A 218 -0.26 -7.51 15.30
N THR A 219 0.46 -6.68 14.57
CA THR A 219 1.87 -6.82 14.27
C THR A 219 2.54 -5.45 14.27
N PHE A 220 3.76 -5.36 14.82
CA PHE A 220 4.54 -4.13 14.70
C PHE A 220 5.11 -3.97 13.27
N ILE A 221 5.27 -5.05 12.51
CA ILE A 221 5.59 -5.00 11.08
C ILE A 221 4.32 -5.23 10.26
N THR A 222 3.92 -4.19 9.52
CA THR A 222 2.78 -4.23 8.61
C THR A 222 3.13 -4.89 7.28
N ASP A 223 2.11 -5.39 6.56
CA ASP A 223 2.19 -5.56 5.10
C ASP A 223 1.55 -4.37 4.37
N SER A 224 1.66 -4.34 3.04
CA SER A 224 1.09 -3.26 2.22
C SER A 224 -0.43 -3.17 2.33
N ALA A 225 -1.14 -4.30 2.51
CA ALA A 225 -2.60 -4.30 2.57
C ALA A 225 -3.13 -3.57 3.79
N ASN A 226 -2.64 -3.93 4.98
CA ASN A 226 -3.18 -3.38 6.21
C ASN A 226 -2.68 -1.95 6.47
N SER A 227 -1.50 -1.58 5.97
CA SER A 227 -0.98 -0.20 6.03
C SER A 227 -1.70 0.72 5.05
N ALA A 228 -1.90 0.30 3.79
CA ALA A 228 -2.69 1.05 2.83
C ALA A 228 -4.14 1.19 3.32
N THR A 229 -4.73 0.15 3.93
CA THR A 229 -6.05 0.25 4.58
C THR A 229 -6.10 1.35 5.62
N ALA A 230 -5.08 1.48 6.48
CA ALA A 230 -5.04 2.53 7.49
C ALA A 230 -5.03 3.94 6.85
N ILE A 231 -4.22 4.13 5.79
CA ILE A 231 -4.14 5.39 5.04
C ILE A 231 -5.47 5.71 4.31
N MET A 232 -6.17 4.69 3.80
CA MET A 232 -7.38 4.88 3.00
C MET A 232 -8.67 4.90 3.81
N THR A 233 -8.68 4.44 5.06
CA THR A 233 -9.92 4.31 5.87
C THR A 233 -9.86 5.01 7.22
N GLY A 234 -8.66 5.34 7.72
CA GLY A 234 -8.49 5.87 9.08
C GLY A 234 -8.57 4.78 10.16
N HIS A 235 -8.63 3.51 9.76
CA HIS A 235 -8.73 2.37 10.66
C HIS A 235 -7.52 1.45 10.49
N LYS A 236 -6.81 1.16 11.60
CA LYS A 236 -5.79 0.09 11.61
C LYS A 236 -6.45 -1.24 11.24
N SER A 237 -5.71 -2.12 10.57
CA SER A 237 -6.18 -3.46 10.22
C SER A 237 -5.09 -4.51 10.44
N THR A 238 -5.44 -5.77 10.21
CA THR A 238 -4.57 -6.95 10.30
C THR A 238 -3.90 -7.22 8.96
N VAL A 239 -2.68 -7.77 8.97
CA VAL A 239 -1.93 -8.21 7.79
C VAL A 239 -2.82 -8.93 6.75
N ASN A 240 -2.63 -8.59 5.47
CA ASN A 240 -3.42 -9.01 4.30
C ASN A 240 -4.79 -8.37 4.13
N ALA A 241 -5.34 -7.69 5.13
CA ALA A 241 -6.69 -7.15 5.05
C ALA A 241 -6.76 -5.81 4.31
N LEU A 242 -7.79 -5.68 3.49
CA LEU A 242 -8.15 -4.51 2.69
C LEU A 242 -9.53 -4.02 3.13
N GLY A 243 -9.63 -2.81 3.68
CA GLY A 243 -10.92 -2.14 3.94
C GLY A 243 -11.84 -2.82 4.97
N VAL A 244 -11.31 -3.71 5.81
CA VAL A 244 -12.07 -4.48 6.81
C VAL A 244 -11.29 -4.64 8.11
N TYR A 245 -11.98 -4.96 9.20
CA TYR A 245 -11.37 -5.60 10.37
C TYR A 245 -11.49 -7.12 10.24
N ARG A 246 -10.36 -7.85 10.33
CA ARG A 246 -10.36 -9.31 10.18
C ARG A 246 -11.09 -10.01 11.33
N ASP A 247 -12.12 -10.75 10.98
CA ASP A 247 -12.91 -11.59 11.89
C ASP A 247 -12.55 -13.10 11.75
N SER A 248 -13.23 -13.99 12.49
CA SER A 248 -12.99 -15.44 12.41
C SER A 248 -13.93 -16.20 11.47
N SER A 249 -14.85 -15.52 10.79
CA SER A 249 -15.84 -16.15 9.90
C SER A 249 -15.14 -16.96 8.80
N PRO A 250 -15.78 -17.93 8.14
CA PRO A 250 -15.13 -18.70 7.07
C PRO A 250 -14.98 -17.91 5.75
N ASN A 251 -15.81 -16.89 5.51
CA ASN A 251 -15.84 -16.15 4.25
C ASN A 251 -14.98 -14.89 4.32
N PRO A 252 -13.91 -14.74 3.50
CA PRO A 252 -13.02 -13.58 3.55
C PRO A 252 -13.63 -12.25 3.07
N PHE A 253 -14.92 -12.24 2.71
CA PHE A 253 -15.69 -11.05 2.34
C PHE A 253 -16.79 -10.73 3.35
N ASP A 254 -16.97 -11.53 4.40
CA ASP A 254 -17.98 -11.30 5.44
C ASP A 254 -17.48 -10.41 6.58
N ASP A 255 -16.17 -10.17 6.64
CA ASP A 255 -15.54 -9.30 7.63
C ASP A 255 -16.23 -7.91 7.72
N PRO A 256 -16.32 -7.32 8.93
CA PRO A 256 -16.85 -5.98 9.14
C PRO A 256 -16.06 -4.92 8.34
N LYS A 257 -16.78 -4.19 7.50
CA LYS A 257 -16.22 -3.22 6.54
C LYS A 257 -16.10 -1.83 7.15
N VAL A 258 -15.14 -1.07 6.64
CA VAL A 258 -14.98 0.38 6.89
C VAL A 258 -14.94 1.11 5.56
N GLU A 259 -15.64 2.23 5.45
CA GLU A 259 -15.70 3.01 4.21
C GLU A 259 -14.34 3.62 3.86
N THR A 260 -13.95 3.52 2.59
CA THR A 260 -12.69 4.11 2.11
C THR A 260 -12.84 5.60 1.82
N ILE A 261 -11.73 6.33 1.73
CA ILE A 261 -11.73 7.74 1.35
C ILE A 261 -12.26 7.95 -0.07
N ALA A 262 -12.08 6.99 -0.99
CA ALA A 262 -12.61 7.07 -2.34
C ALA A 262 -14.14 6.93 -2.36
N GLU A 263 -14.66 5.94 -1.64
CA GLU A 263 -16.11 5.75 -1.48
C GLU A 263 -16.74 6.98 -0.81
N LEU A 264 -16.14 7.45 0.28
CA LEU A 264 -16.59 8.62 1.02
C LEU A 264 -16.55 9.89 0.14
N PHE A 265 -15.46 10.12 -0.59
CA PHE A 265 -15.30 11.27 -1.48
C PHE A 265 -16.36 11.27 -2.59
N HIS A 266 -16.61 10.10 -3.19
CA HIS A 266 -17.67 9.94 -4.16
C HIS A 266 -19.04 10.21 -3.55
N ARG A 267 -19.37 9.57 -2.42
CA ARG A 267 -20.68 9.69 -1.77
C ARG A 267 -20.99 11.12 -1.34
N GLN A 268 -20.02 11.83 -0.78
CA GLN A 268 -20.24 13.17 -0.20
C GLN A 268 -20.15 14.29 -1.24
N ARG A 269 -19.36 14.14 -2.30
CA ARG A 269 -19.11 15.21 -3.28
C ARG A 269 -19.52 14.88 -4.71
N GLY A 270 -19.67 13.61 -5.05
CA GLY A 270 -19.69 13.16 -6.44
C GLY A 270 -18.35 13.36 -7.14
N GLY A 271 -17.26 13.46 -6.37
CA GLY A 271 -15.91 13.65 -6.88
C GLY A 271 -15.41 12.46 -7.68
N LYS A 272 -14.33 12.68 -8.45
CA LYS A 272 -13.74 11.68 -9.34
C LYS A 272 -12.54 11.03 -8.69
N VAL A 273 -12.34 9.74 -8.93
CA VAL A 273 -11.25 8.97 -8.32
C VAL A 273 -10.37 8.36 -9.40
N GLY A 274 -9.06 8.45 -9.24
CA GLY A 274 -8.11 7.75 -10.10
C GLY A 274 -7.11 6.92 -9.31
N ILE A 275 -6.66 5.85 -9.93
CA ILE A 275 -5.67 4.91 -9.41
C ILE A 275 -4.60 4.72 -10.48
N VAL A 276 -3.35 4.97 -10.10
CA VAL A 276 -2.16 4.74 -10.92
C VAL A 276 -1.19 3.89 -10.11
N SER A 277 -0.63 2.85 -10.71
CA SER A 277 0.39 2.03 -10.05
C SER A 277 1.32 1.36 -11.06
N THR A 278 2.59 1.19 -10.70
CA THR A 278 3.51 0.31 -11.46
C THR A 278 3.33 -1.19 -11.14
N ALA A 279 2.41 -1.54 -10.22
CA ALA A 279 2.03 -2.90 -9.85
C ALA A 279 0.88 -3.47 -10.70
N PHE A 280 0.41 -4.66 -10.31
CA PHE A 280 -0.94 -5.11 -10.65
C PHE A 280 -1.96 -4.10 -10.14
N LEU A 281 -2.97 -3.78 -10.93
CA LEU A 281 -4.11 -3.01 -10.42
C LEU A 281 -4.83 -3.73 -9.26
N ALA A 282 -4.76 -5.06 -9.18
CA ALA A 282 -5.34 -5.84 -8.08
C ALA A 282 -4.41 -5.99 -6.86
N ASP A 283 -3.20 -5.41 -6.87
CA ASP A 283 -2.29 -5.44 -5.72
C ASP A 283 -2.85 -4.62 -4.55
N ALA A 284 -2.29 -4.78 -3.36
CA ALA A 284 -2.86 -4.26 -2.11
C ALA A 284 -3.09 -2.74 -2.11
N THR A 285 -2.07 -1.95 -2.43
CA THR A 285 -2.14 -0.48 -2.39
C THR A 285 -3.23 0.07 -3.31
N PRO A 286 -3.31 -0.29 -4.62
CA PRO A 286 -4.42 0.16 -5.47
C PRO A 286 -5.76 -0.42 -5.02
N ALA A 287 -5.81 -1.70 -4.61
CA ALA A 287 -7.04 -2.33 -4.16
C ALA A 287 -7.62 -1.68 -2.90
N SER A 288 -6.79 -1.15 -2.00
CA SER A 288 -7.23 -0.55 -0.72
C SER A 288 -8.19 0.64 -0.86
N LEU A 289 -8.30 1.23 -2.05
CA LEU A 289 -9.27 2.29 -2.35
C LEU A 289 -10.69 1.78 -2.57
N VAL A 290 -10.88 0.51 -2.92
CA VAL A 290 -12.21 -0.04 -3.30
C VAL A 290 -12.53 -1.39 -2.65
N ALA A 291 -11.51 -2.12 -2.18
CA ALA A 291 -11.64 -3.51 -1.83
C ALA A 291 -11.96 -3.69 -0.35
N HIS A 292 -12.84 -4.66 -0.07
CA HIS A 292 -13.21 -5.07 1.29
C HIS A 292 -13.07 -6.59 1.42
N THR A 293 -11.89 -7.04 1.87
CA THR A 293 -11.59 -8.45 2.10
C THR A 293 -10.42 -8.60 3.07
N ARG A 294 -10.42 -9.63 3.92
CA ARG A 294 -9.24 -9.93 4.76
C ARG A 294 -8.09 -10.61 4.01
N ASP A 295 -8.24 -10.87 2.72
CA ASP A 295 -7.28 -11.60 1.90
C ASP A 295 -6.95 -10.82 0.61
N ARG A 296 -5.82 -10.10 0.64
CA ARG A 296 -5.27 -9.38 -0.53
C ARG A 296 -5.03 -10.26 -1.76
N GLY A 297 -4.98 -11.59 -1.61
CA GLY A 297 -4.81 -12.54 -2.73
C GLY A 297 -6.05 -12.72 -3.60
N GLN A 298 -7.19 -12.14 -3.23
CA GLN A 298 -8.46 -12.25 -3.95
C GLN A 298 -8.53 -11.37 -5.21
N TYR A 299 -7.54 -11.44 -6.09
CA TYR A 299 -7.37 -10.52 -7.21
C TYR A 299 -8.55 -10.45 -8.18
N ALA A 300 -9.22 -11.58 -8.47
CA ALA A 300 -10.41 -11.57 -9.32
C ALA A 300 -11.58 -10.85 -8.63
N PRO A 301 -12.03 -11.24 -7.42
CA PRO A 301 -13.04 -10.46 -6.69
C PRO A 301 -12.69 -8.98 -6.50
N ILE A 302 -11.43 -8.64 -6.19
CA ILE A 302 -10.96 -7.25 -6.09
C ILE A 302 -11.14 -6.50 -7.41
N THR A 303 -10.83 -7.13 -8.55
CA THR A 303 -10.97 -6.52 -9.87
C THR A 303 -12.45 -6.25 -10.21
N GLU A 304 -13.37 -7.11 -9.75
CA GLU A 304 -14.81 -6.89 -9.89
C GLU A 304 -15.32 -5.71 -9.05
N MET A 305 -14.73 -5.48 -7.88
CA MET A 305 -15.07 -4.35 -7.00
C MET A 305 -14.77 -2.99 -7.65
N TYR A 306 -13.84 -2.90 -8.61
CA TYR A 306 -13.59 -1.66 -9.37
C TYR A 306 -14.77 -1.18 -10.22
N LEU A 307 -15.78 -2.01 -10.49
CA LEU A 307 -17.01 -1.57 -11.18
C LEU A 307 -18.23 -1.60 -10.28
N ASN A 308 -18.28 -2.61 -9.41
CA ASN A 308 -19.49 -2.97 -8.70
C ASN A 308 -19.47 -2.51 -7.24
N GLY A 309 -18.31 -2.15 -6.70
CA GLY A 309 -18.13 -1.87 -5.28
C GLY A 309 -18.55 -3.06 -4.41
N VAL A 310 -19.05 -2.76 -3.20
CA VAL A 310 -19.61 -3.76 -2.29
C VAL A 310 -21.05 -4.10 -2.73
N THR A 311 -21.27 -5.31 -3.24
CA THR A 311 -22.58 -5.73 -3.80
C THR A 311 -23.33 -6.79 -3.02
N SER A 312 -22.66 -7.60 -2.19
CA SER A 312 -23.28 -8.74 -1.49
C SER A 312 -23.72 -8.38 -0.08
N ASN A 313 -25.01 -8.56 0.24
CA ASN A 313 -25.59 -8.38 1.57
C ASN A 313 -25.60 -6.93 2.12
N TYR A 314 -25.46 -5.91 1.27
CA TYR A 314 -25.66 -4.49 1.63
C TYR A 314 -26.73 -3.88 0.74
N SER A 315 -27.83 -3.39 1.34
CA SER A 315 -28.83 -2.60 0.62
C SER A 315 -28.38 -1.15 0.41
N ASP A 316 -27.62 -0.61 1.37
CA ASP A 316 -27.39 0.83 1.52
C ASP A 316 -25.92 1.20 1.73
N TRP A 317 -24.95 0.40 1.24
CA TRP A 317 -23.54 0.83 1.19
C TRP A 317 -23.36 1.97 0.17
N THR A 318 -22.12 2.39 -0.09
CA THR A 318 -21.83 3.44 -1.08
C THR A 318 -22.08 2.95 -2.50
N SER A 319 -23.15 3.46 -3.12
CA SER A 319 -23.44 3.23 -4.54
C SER A 319 -22.45 4.02 -5.39
N TRP A 320 -21.50 3.31 -5.98
CA TRP A 320 -20.45 3.89 -6.79
C TRP A 320 -20.10 2.95 -7.96
N SER A 321 -20.04 3.49 -9.17
CA SER A 321 -19.70 2.74 -10.38
C SER A 321 -18.20 2.67 -10.66
N GLY A 322 -17.36 2.89 -9.62
CA GLY A 322 -15.91 2.72 -9.65
C GLY A 322 -15.08 3.95 -10.02
N PRO A 323 -13.74 3.82 -10.00
CA PRO A 323 -12.80 4.90 -10.37
C PRO A 323 -12.97 5.41 -11.81
N ASP A 324 -12.74 6.69 -12.06
CA ASP A 324 -12.72 7.25 -13.41
C ASP A 324 -11.46 6.87 -14.18
N VAL A 325 -10.37 6.57 -13.48
CA VAL A 325 -9.08 6.19 -14.06
C VAL A 325 -8.47 5.01 -13.30
N LEU A 326 -8.02 4.00 -14.03
CA LEU A 326 -7.26 2.85 -13.54
C LEU A 326 -6.08 2.62 -14.48
N LEU A 327 -4.85 2.89 -14.06
CA LEU A 327 -3.65 2.71 -14.89
C LEU A 327 -2.61 1.85 -14.16
N GLY A 328 -2.19 0.73 -14.75
CA GLY A 328 -1.12 -0.09 -14.19
C GLY A 328 -0.84 -1.38 -14.96
N GLY A 329 -0.34 -2.40 -14.27
CA GLY A 329 -0.10 -3.75 -14.79
C GLY A 329 -1.14 -4.78 -14.34
N GLY A 330 -0.78 -6.06 -14.42
CA GLY A 330 -1.60 -7.18 -13.93
C GLY A 330 -2.69 -7.65 -14.89
N ALA A 331 -2.41 -7.68 -16.21
CA ALA A 331 -3.34 -8.13 -17.25
C ALA A 331 -3.96 -9.53 -17.03
N GLU A 332 -3.41 -10.35 -16.13
CA GLU A 332 -3.96 -11.65 -15.71
C GLU A 332 -5.41 -11.57 -15.21
N GLN A 333 -5.81 -10.44 -14.62
CA GLN A 333 -7.19 -10.22 -14.15
C GLN A 333 -8.13 -9.70 -15.25
N TRP A 334 -7.58 -9.29 -16.39
CA TRP A 334 -8.31 -8.58 -17.44
C TRP A 334 -8.50 -9.43 -18.70
N ILE A 335 -7.54 -10.30 -19.01
CA ILE A 335 -7.62 -11.26 -20.11
C ILE A 335 -8.50 -12.44 -19.69
N ALA A 336 -9.36 -12.91 -20.58
CA ALA A 336 -10.20 -14.09 -20.33
C ALA A 336 -9.36 -15.31 -19.92
N GLY A 337 -9.54 -15.78 -18.68
CA GLY A 337 -8.77 -16.92 -18.15
C GLY A 337 -9.06 -17.18 -16.68
N SER A 338 -8.32 -18.10 -16.05
CA SER A 338 -8.52 -18.44 -14.63
C SER A 338 -8.24 -17.29 -13.66
N GLY A 339 -7.46 -16.28 -14.09
CA GLY A 339 -7.13 -15.12 -13.28
C GLY A 339 -8.16 -14.00 -13.31
N SER A 340 -9.07 -13.99 -14.30
CA SER A 340 -10.07 -12.93 -14.46
C SER A 340 -11.41 -13.28 -13.82
N PRO A 341 -12.22 -12.28 -13.40
CA PRO A 341 -13.47 -12.54 -12.73
C PRO A 341 -14.46 -13.27 -13.63
N GLY A 342 -14.99 -14.40 -13.14
CA GLY A 342 -15.85 -15.30 -13.92
C GLY A 342 -15.20 -15.86 -15.18
N LYS A 343 -13.86 -15.80 -15.31
CA LYS A 343 -13.09 -16.16 -16.51
C LYS A 343 -13.46 -15.37 -17.77
N LYS A 344 -14.00 -14.15 -17.60
CA LYS A 344 -14.44 -13.28 -18.70
C LYS A 344 -13.30 -12.39 -19.20
N ASP A 345 -13.43 -11.89 -20.43
CA ASP A 345 -12.62 -10.76 -20.89
C ASP A 345 -13.11 -9.49 -20.17
N TYR A 346 -12.34 -9.05 -19.20
CA TYR A 346 -12.70 -7.93 -18.36
C TYR A 346 -12.38 -6.57 -19.00
N TYR A 347 -11.54 -6.54 -20.05
CA TYR A 347 -11.44 -5.35 -20.89
C TYR A 347 -12.78 -5.04 -21.57
N GLU A 348 -13.44 -6.07 -22.08
CA GLU A 348 -14.75 -5.88 -22.73
C GLU A 348 -15.84 -5.49 -21.72
N VAL A 349 -15.81 -6.05 -20.50
CA VAL A 349 -16.70 -5.61 -19.41
C VAL A 349 -16.53 -4.11 -19.12
N PHE A 350 -15.29 -3.62 -19.07
CA PHE A 350 -15.01 -2.20 -18.84
C PHE A 350 -15.40 -1.30 -20.03
N ARG A 351 -15.20 -1.76 -21.27
CA ARG A 351 -15.71 -1.03 -22.46
C ARG A 351 -17.22 -0.87 -22.41
N GLN A 352 -17.94 -1.91 -22.04
CA GLN A 352 -19.40 -1.87 -21.86
C GLN A 352 -19.82 -0.95 -20.72
N ALA A 353 -18.98 -0.80 -19.69
CA ALA A 353 -19.16 0.17 -18.61
C ALA A 353 -18.73 1.62 -18.98
N GLY A 354 -18.38 1.87 -20.25
CA GLY A 354 -18.07 3.20 -20.77
C GLY A 354 -16.62 3.66 -20.58
N TYR A 355 -15.69 2.73 -20.34
CA TYR A 355 -14.27 3.04 -20.34
C TYR A 355 -13.66 2.92 -21.74
N GLN A 356 -12.76 3.83 -22.07
CA GLN A 356 -11.75 3.56 -23.09
C GLN A 356 -10.68 2.64 -22.47
N VAL A 357 -10.24 1.65 -23.26
CA VAL A 357 -9.21 0.70 -22.84
C VAL A 357 -7.93 0.97 -23.63
N VAL A 358 -6.83 1.19 -22.93
CA VAL A 358 -5.49 1.43 -23.51
C VAL A 358 -4.49 0.40 -22.98
N ASN A 359 -3.58 -0.07 -23.82
CA ASN A 359 -2.67 -1.16 -23.47
C ASN A 359 -1.18 -0.86 -23.71
N ASP A 360 -0.86 0.34 -24.19
CA ASP A 360 0.52 0.78 -24.38
C ASP A 360 0.65 2.30 -24.18
N LYS A 361 1.89 2.77 -24.20
CA LYS A 361 2.25 4.19 -24.02
C LYS A 361 1.60 5.11 -25.06
N ASP A 362 1.55 4.71 -26.32
CA ASP A 362 1.05 5.55 -27.41
C ASP A 362 -0.47 5.69 -27.35
N GLN A 363 -1.16 4.60 -27.02
CA GLN A 363 -2.60 4.59 -26.76
C GLN A 363 -2.94 5.44 -25.54
N LEU A 364 -2.16 5.34 -24.45
CA LEU A 364 -2.35 6.19 -23.27
C LEU A 364 -2.18 7.67 -23.61
N ALA A 365 -1.13 8.03 -24.34
CA ALA A 365 -0.90 9.42 -24.76
C ALA A 365 -2.09 9.97 -25.58
N SER A 366 -2.67 9.14 -26.43
CA SER A 366 -3.79 9.47 -27.32
C SER A 366 -5.17 9.36 -26.66
N ALA A 367 -5.27 8.86 -25.42
CA ALA A 367 -6.53 8.68 -24.73
C ALA A 367 -7.28 10.00 -24.50
N ASP A 368 -8.59 9.99 -24.72
CA ASP A 368 -9.49 11.14 -24.58
C ASP A 368 -9.72 11.46 -23.10
N ALA A 369 -9.28 12.62 -22.64
CA ALA A 369 -9.42 13.04 -21.25
C ALA A 369 -10.88 13.17 -20.78
N SER A 370 -11.87 13.26 -21.69
CA SER A 370 -13.28 13.33 -21.30
C SER A 370 -13.91 11.98 -20.91
N GLN A 371 -13.26 10.87 -21.27
CA GLN A 371 -13.77 9.51 -21.02
C GLN A 371 -13.09 8.85 -19.82
N ARG A 372 -13.78 7.89 -19.18
CA ARG A 372 -13.14 7.04 -18.17
C ARG A 372 -12.08 6.18 -18.84
N THR A 373 -10.98 5.90 -18.15
CA THR A 373 -9.82 5.23 -18.76
C THR A 373 -9.35 4.05 -17.94
N LEU A 374 -9.30 2.88 -18.58
CA LEU A 374 -8.62 1.70 -18.09
C LEU A 374 -7.35 1.51 -18.93
N GLY A 375 -6.20 1.57 -18.27
CA GLY A 375 -4.88 1.32 -18.85
C GLY A 375 -4.22 0.13 -18.20
N VAL A 376 -3.94 -0.92 -18.97
CA VAL A 376 -3.22 -2.09 -18.48
C VAL A 376 -2.05 -2.38 -19.41
N PHE A 377 -0.82 -2.26 -18.92
CA PHE A 377 0.38 -2.16 -19.76
C PHE A 377 1.29 -3.39 -19.74
N SER A 378 1.05 -4.34 -18.84
CA SER A 378 1.78 -5.60 -18.75
C SER A 378 0.93 -6.70 -18.10
N GLN A 379 1.18 -7.96 -18.46
CA GLN A 379 0.99 -9.04 -17.49
C GLN A 379 2.03 -8.86 -16.38
N SER A 380 1.67 -9.18 -15.14
CA SER A 380 2.49 -8.90 -13.97
C SER A 380 2.76 -7.40 -13.72
N ASN A 381 3.64 -7.12 -12.77
CA ASN A 381 4.15 -5.78 -12.50
C ASN A 381 4.85 -5.19 -13.73
N MET A 382 4.76 -3.87 -13.86
CA MET A 382 5.41 -3.13 -14.93
C MET A 382 6.94 -3.27 -14.86
N ALA A 383 7.58 -3.00 -16.00
CA ALA A 383 9.03 -2.97 -16.12
C ALA A 383 9.61 -1.86 -15.23
N LYS A 384 10.80 -2.07 -14.67
CA LYS A 384 11.42 -1.12 -13.73
C LYS A 384 12.05 0.02 -14.52
N TRP A 385 12.14 1.21 -13.94
CA TRP A 385 12.77 2.38 -14.53
C TRP A 385 14.16 2.06 -15.07
N ILE A 386 15.03 1.41 -14.28
CA ILE A 386 16.37 1.00 -14.73
C ILE A 386 16.30 0.06 -15.94
N ASP A 387 15.33 -0.86 -15.98
CA ASP A 387 15.19 -1.78 -17.10
C ASP A 387 14.62 -1.08 -18.35
N ARG A 388 13.84 -0.01 -18.21
CA ARG A 388 13.34 0.79 -19.34
C ARG A 388 14.41 1.74 -19.88
N GLU A 389 15.15 2.42 -19.00
CA GLU A 389 16.02 3.54 -19.34
C GLU A 389 17.51 3.18 -19.46
N ILE A 390 17.98 2.20 -18.68
CA ILE A 390 19.42 1.87 -18.58
C ILE A 390 19.74 0.50 -19.19
N PHE A 391 18.85 -0.48 -19.01
CA PHE A 391 19.00 -1.84 -19.52
C PHE A 391 17.81 -2.28 -20.40
N PRO A 392 17.47 -1.55 -21.48
CA PRO A 392 16.32 -1.86 -22.33
C PRO A 392 16.38 -3.26 -22.96
N GLN A 393 17.56 -3.89 -23.02
CA GLN A 393 17.71 -5.29 -23.42
C GLN A 393 16.98 -6.28 -22.50
N ASN A 394 16.60 -5.88 -21.29
CA ASN A 394 15.83 -6.71 -20.37
C ASN A 394 14.36 -6.79 -20.77
N LEU A 395 13.82 -5.82 -21.53
CA LEU A 395 12.39 -5.76 -21.88
C LEU A 395 11.92 -6.86 -22.85
N PRO A 396 12.62 -7.15 -23.98
CA PRO A 396 12.10 -8.12 -24.96
C PRO A 396 12.02 -9.56 -24.44
N ASN A 397 12.76 -9.89 -23.38
CA ASN A 397 12.72 -11.20 -22.73
C ASN A 397 11.50 -11.37 -21.82
N ILE A 398 10.71 -10.31 -21.63
CA ILE A 398 9.50 -10.30 -20.83
C ILE A 398 8.31 -10.67 -21.75
N THR A 399 7.89 -11.94 -21.72
CA THR A 399 6.75 -12.48 -22.50
C THR A 399 5.38 -12.06 -21.96
N LYS A 400 5.30 -10.90 -21.31
CA LYS A 400 4.17 -10.49 -20.45
C LYS A 400 3.26 -9.45 -21.13
N SER A 401 2.72 -9.78 -22.30
CA SER A 401 1.87 -8.85 -23.06
C SER A 401 0.59 -8.44 -22.32
N PRO A 402 0.20 -7.16 -22.31
CA PRO A 402 -1.06 -6.72 -21.70
C PRO A 402 -2.32 -7.32 -22.34
N THR A 403 -2.22 -7.83 -23.58
CA THR A 403 -3.35 -8.42 -24.31
C THR A 403 -3.31 -9.95 -24.32
N GLY A 404 -2.33 -10.55 -23.64
CA GLY A 404 -2.11 -12.00 -23.62
C GLY A 404 -1.38 -12.55 -24.85
N ASN A 405 -1.09 -11.70 -25.84
CA ASN A 405 -0.36 -12.06 -27.06
C ASN A 405 0.72 -11.02 -27.36
N GLY A 406 1.98 -11.45 -27.55
CA GLY A 406 3.10 -10.56 -27.92
C GLY A 406 4.03 -10.22 -26.75
N THR A 407 4.54 -8.98 -26.73
CA THR A 407 5.47 -8.47 -25.70
C THR A 407 4.96 -7.15 -25.12
N ALA A 408 5.48 -6.76 -23.95
CA ALA A 408 5.14 -5.50 -23.29
C ALA A 408 6.35 -4.54 -23.30
N VAL A 409 6.86 -4.20 -24.49
CA VAL A 409 8.04 -3.32 -24.61
C VAL A 409 7.70 -1.83 -24.57
N ASN A 410 6.48 -1.44 -24.99
CA ASN A 410 6.04 -0.04 -25.08
C ASN A 410 5.21 0.37 -23.86
N GLN A 411 5.79 0.28 -22.66
CA GLN A 411 5.12 0.64 -21.41
C GLN A 411 5.32 2.13 -21.09
N PRO A 412 4.30 2.84 -20.59
CA PRO A 412 4.47 4.19 -20.06
C PRO A 412 5.22 4.16 -18.72
N GLY A 413 5.89 5.27 -18.38
CA GLY A 413 6.44 5.50 -17.04
C GLY A 413 5.37 5.99 -16.04
N LEU A 414 5.74 6.08 -14.76
CA LEU A 414 4.85 6.55 -13.70
C LEU A 414 4.37 7.98 -13.94
N ALA A 415 5.25 8.86 -14.40
CA ALA A 415 4.90 10.24 -14.75
C ALA A 415 3.86 10.31 -15.86
N GLU A 416 4.03 9.52 -16.92
CA GLU A 416 3.13 9.52 -18.07
C GLU A 416 1.72 9.05 -17.68
N MET A 417 1.64 8.01 -16.84
CA MET A 417 0.37 7.56 -16.28
C MET A 417 -0.26 8.60 -15.35
N THR A 418 0.52 9.17 -14.43
CA THR A 418 0.03 10.13 -13.44
C THR A 418 -0.51 11.39 -14.11
N LEU A 419 0.22 11.97 -15.06
CA LEU A 419 -0.21 13.19 -15.75
C LEU A 419 -1.47 12.94 -16.58
N LYS A 420 -1.56 11.82 -17.30
CA LYS A 420 -2.78 11.47 -18.03
C LYS A 420 -3.97 11.23 -17.09
N ALA A 421 -3.74 10.62 -15.92
CA ALA A 421 -4.79 10.47 -14.91
C ALA A 421 -5.29 11.83 -14.42
N ILE A 422 -4.39 12.78 -14.15
CA ILE A 422 -4.77 14.16 -13.78
C ILE A 422 -5.61 14.80 -14.89
N ASP A 423 -5.22 14.68 -16.16
CA ASP A 423 -5.98 15.25 -17.28
C ASP A 423 -7.41 14.69 -17.35
N VAL A 424 -7.56 13.37 -17.23
CA VAL A 424 -8.87 12.71 -17.24
C VAL A 424 -9.72 13.15 -16.05
N LEU A 425 -9.14 13.14 -14.85
CA LEU A 425 -9.85 13.51 -13.62
C LEU A 425 -10.25 14.99 -13.61
N HIS A 426 -9.35 15.88 -14.02
CA HIS A 426 -9.61 17.32 -14.10
C HIS A 426 -10.74 17.60 -15.10
N SER A 427 -10.68 17.02 -16.29
CA SER A 427 -11.71 17.16 -17.33
C SER A 427 -13.11 16.69 -16.86
N ARG A 428 -13.16 15.68 -16.00
CA ARG A 428 -14.41 15.02 -15.58
C ARG A 428 -14.98 15.49 -14.24
N SER A 429 -14.19 16.16 -13.41
CA SER A 429 -14.57 16.48 -12.03
C SER A 429 -15.28 17.82 -11.88
N GLY A 430 -14.92 18.83 -12.67
CA GLY A 430 -15.40 20.19 -12.47
C GLY A 430 -15.20 20.66 -11.03
N ASP A 431 -16.20 21.36 -10.46
CA ASP A 431 -16.13 21.88 -9.09
C ASP A 431 -16.19 20.79 -8.00
N LYS A 432 -16.45 19.53 -8.37
CA LYS A 432 -16.45 18.42 -7.40
C LYS A 432 -15.04 17.96 -7.02
N GLY A 433 -14.05 18.28 -7.85
CA GLY A 433 -12.65 17.91 -7.66
C GLY A 433 -12.37 16.41 -7.79
N PHE A 434 -11.11 16.04 -7.57
CA PHE A 434 -10.66 14.67 -7.72
C PHE A 434 -9.74 14.17 -6.59
N PHE A 435 -9.76 12.86 -6.37
CA PHE A 435 -8.79 12.14 -5.56
C PHE A 435 -7.99 11.22 -6.47
N LEU A 436 -6.66 11.34 -6.46
CA LEU A 436 -5.76 10.47 -7.22
C LEU A 436 -4.80 9.79 -6.27
N MET A 437 -4.70 8.46 -6.33
CA MET A 437 -3.58 7.73 -5.76
C MET A 437 -2.63 7.30 -6.88
N SER A 438 -1.32 7.57 -6.72
CA SER A 438 -0.27 7.18 -7.67
C SER A 438 0.87 6.46 -6.95
N GLU A 439 1.15 5.22 -7.34
CA GLU A 439 2.05 4.33 -6.61
C GLU A 439 3.31 3.95 -7.40
N ALA A 440 4.48 4.17 -6.79
CA ALA A 440 5.77 3.64 -7.23
C ALA A 440 6.05 2.27 -6.57
N ALA A 441 5.30 1.25 -6.99
CA ALA A 441 5.22 -0.03 -6.31
C ALA A 441 6.50 -0.89 -6.39
N SER A 442 7.39 -0.61 -7.34
CA SER A 442 8.59 -1.42 -7.51
C SER A 442 9.75 -0.99 -6.60
N ILE A 443 9.60 0.07 -5.79
CA ILE A 443 10.55 0.37 -4.71
C ILE A 443 10.59 -0.84 -3.75
N ASP A 444 9.44 -1.20 -3.16
CA ASP A 444 9.27 -2.38 -2.31
C ASP A 444 9.71 -3.68 -2.97
N LYS A 445 9.22 -3.94 -4.18
CA LYS A 445 9.50 -5.20 -4.90
C LYS A 445 10.99 -5.41 -5.11
N MET A 446 11.73 -4.33 -5.35
CA MET A 446 13.18 -4.38 -5.54
C MET A 446 13.93 -4.44 -4.21
N PHE A 447 13.42 -3.85 -3.13
CA PHE A 447 13.97 -4.07 -1.80
C PHE A 447 13.77 -5.51 -1.29
N HIS A 448 12.62 -6.14 -1.53
CA HIS A 448 12.44 -7.59 -1.30
C HIS A 448 13.45 -8.42 -2.09
N ALA A 449 13.71 -8.05 -3.34
CA ALA A 449 14.70 -8.71 -4.19
C ALA A 449 16.16 -8.38 -3.80
N MET A 450 16.39 -7.53 -2.79
CA MET A 450 17.72 -7.04 -2.39
C MET A 450 18.44 -6.26 -3.50
N ASP A 451 17.68 -5.72 -4.47
CA ASP A 451 18.16 -4.96 -5.62
C ASP A 451 17.95 -3.45 -5.38
N TYR A 452 18.75 -2.91 -4.46
CA TYR A 452 18.62 -1.51 -4.07
C TYR A 452 18.88 -0.54 -5.22
N ASP A 453 19.69 -0.89 -6.24
CA ASP A 453 19.91 -0.01 -7.38
C ASP A 453 18.58 0.22 -8.13
N ARG A 454 17.82 -0.84 -8.42
CA ARG A 454 16.49 -0.72 -9.02
C ARG A 454 15.50 -0.01 -8.11
N ALA A 455 15.50 -0.32 -6.81
CA ALA A 455 14.62 0.36 -5.85
C ALA A 455 14.87 1.88 -5.82
N LEU A 456 16.15 2.30 -5.81
CA LEU A 456 16.53 3.71 -5.84
C LEU A 456 16.22 4.36 -7.20
N GLY A 457 16.30 3.60 -8.31
CA GLY A 457 15.82 4.06 -9.63
C GLY A 457 14.32 4.33 -9.66
N GLU A 458 13.50 3.46 -9.08
CA GLU A 458 12.05 3.67 -8.93
C GLU A 458 11.74 4.89 -8.04
N LEU A 459 12.51 5.09 -6.97
CA LEU A 459 12.37 6.26 -6.10
C LEU A 459 12.72 7.57 -6.82
N LEU A 460 13.74 7.57 -7.67
CA LEU A 460 14.05 8.74 -8.50
C LEU A 460 12.98 8.98 -9.58
N GLU A 461 12.36 7.93 -10.13
CA GLU A 461 11.19 8.08 -10.99
C GLU A 461 10.01 8.69 -10.23
N LEU A 462 9.77 8.28 -8.99
CA LEU A 462 8.74 8.89 -8.13
C LEU A 462 9.03 10.37 -7.88
N ASP A 463 10.26 10.73 -7.51
CA ASP A 463 10.66 12.12 -7.28
C ASP A 463 10.45 13.00 -8.53
N ASP A 464 10.87 12.50 -9.70
CA ASP A 464 10.69 13.23 -10.95
C ASP A 464 9.21 13.29 -11.37
N THR A 465 8.42 12.25 -11.07
CA THR A 465 6.96 12.26 -11.26
C THR A 465 6.32 13.36 -10.43
N VAL A 466 6.65 13.48 -9.14
CA VAL A 466 6.14 14.55 -8.26
C VAL A 466 6.49 15.92 -8.82
N ARG A 467 7.74 16.10 -9.31
CA ARG A 467 8.19 17.35 -9.96
C ARG A 467 7.34 17.69 -11.17
N GLN A 468 7.11 16.72 -12.05
CA GLN A 468 6.31 16.91 -13.25
C GLN A 468 4.84 17.18 -12.92
N THR A 469 4.28 16.51 -11.91
CA THR A 469 2.92 16.76 -11.43
C THR A 469 2.74 18.18 -10.91
N ILE A 470 3.69 18.70 -10.11
CA ILE A 470 3.63 20.08 -9.62
C ILE A 470 3.64 21.06 -10.81
N ALA A 471 4.56 20.90 -11.75
CA ALA A 471 4.65 21.76 -12.94
C ALA A 471 3.39 21.68 -13.83
N HIS A 472 2.79 20.49 -13.93
CA HIS A 472 1.55 20.29 -14.69
C HIS A 472 0.37 21.00 -14.01
N LEU A 473 0.21 20.84 -12.70
CA LEU A 473 -0.83 21.52 -11.92
C LEU A 473 -0.69 23.05 -11.96
N GLU A 474 0.54 23.58 -11.97
CA GLU A 474 0.80 25.01 -12.20
C GLU A 474 0.31 25.43 -13.59
N THR A 475 0.62 24.63 -14.62
CA THR A 475 0.25 24.91 -16.01
C THR A 475 -1.26 24.95 -16.22
N ILE A 476 -2.00 24.04 -15.58
CA ILE A 476 -3.47 23.99 -15.68
C ILE A 476 -4.19 24.83 -14.62
N GLY A 477 -3.46 25.55 -13.75
CA GLY A 477 -4.05 26.45 -12.74
C GLY A 477 -4.70 25.74 -11.55
N GLU A 478 -4.29 24.50 -11.26
CA GLU A 478 -4.90 23.63 -10.26
C GLU A 478 -4.04 23.44 -9.00
N LEU A 479 -2.80 23.93 -8.99
CA LEU A 479 -1.88 23.73 -7.86
C LEU A 479 -2.44 24.26 -6.55
N ASP A 480 -3.00 25.47 -6.54
CA ASP A 480 -3.56 26.08 -5.32
C ASP A 480 -4.84 25.37 -4.83
N GLU A 481 -5.50 24.60 -5.70
CA GLU A 481 -6.70 23.83 -5.37
C GLU A 481 -6.41 22.36 -5.07
N THR A 482 -5.13 21.99 -5.01
CA THR A 482 -4.67 20.60 -4.85
C THR A 482 -3.73 20.46 -3.67
N LEU A 483 -4.03 19.50 -2.77
CA LEU A 483 -3.04 18.99 -1.83
C LEU A 483 -2.30 17.81 -2.48
N ILE A 484 -0.98 17.89 -2.53
CA ILE A 484 -0.11 16.77 -2.88
C ILE A 484 0.46 16.20 -1.59
N VAL A 485 0.31 14.89 -1.38
CA VAL A 485 0.89 14.13 -0.27
C VAL A 485 1.79 13.05 -0.88
N VAL A 486 3.03 12.95 -0.44
CA VAL A 486 3.93 11.85 -0.80
C VAL A 486 4.32 11.14 0.49
N THR A 487 4.09 9.83 0.56
CA THR A 487 4.52 9.02 1.69
C THR A 487 4.78 7.58 1.27
N ALA A 488 5.00 6.68 2.23
CA ALA A 488 5.08 5.24 2.03
C ALA A 488 3.99 4.54 2.86
N ASP A 489 3.67 3.32 2.52
CA ASP A 489 2.82 2.45 3.33
C ASP A 489 3.62 1.79 4.48
N HIS A 490 4.88 1.44 4.21
CA HIS A 490 5.86 0.94 5.18
C HIS A 490 7.31 1.18 4.74
N ALA A 491 8.25 0.77 5.58
CA ALA A 491 9.69 0.85 5.33
C ALA A 491 10.29 -0.53 5.02
N HIS A 492 11.48 -0.53 4.42
CA HIS A 492 12.42 -1.66 4.43
C HIS A 492 13.62 -1.35 5.32
N GLY A 493 14.26 -2.38 5.86
CA GLY A 493 15.43 -2.22 6.74
C GLY A 493 16.72 -1.80 6.02
N PHE A 494 16.63 -1.04 4.94
CA PHE A 494 17.74 -0.62 4.09
C PHE A 494 18.55 0.52 4.74
N ASP A 495 19.89 0.49 4.66
CA ASP A 495 20.74 1.62 5.02
C ASP A 495 22.08 1.62 4.25
N VAL A 496 22.73 2.78 4.17
CA VAL A 496 24.05 2.98 3.54
C VAL A 496 25.10 3.21 4.62
N PHE A 497 26.08 2.31 4.71
CA PHE A 497 27.11 2.35 5.76
C PHE A 497 28.51 2.71 5.23
N GLY A 498 28.68 2.88 3.92
CA GLY A 498 29.97 3.22 3.33
C GLY A 498 29.97 3.26 1.80
N SER A 499 31.15 3.07 1.21
CA SER A 499 31.33 2.86 -0.22
C SER A 499 32.01 1.51 -0.50
N SER A 500 31.91 1.02 -1.73
CA SER A 500 32.56 -0.22 -2.16
C SER A 500 33.43 0.04 -3.40
N ASP A 501 34.70 -0.35 -3.36
CA ASP A 501 35.56 -0.45 -4.55
C ASP A 501 35.25 -1.75 -5.29
N SER A 502 34.34 -1.70 -6.25
CA SER A 502 33.85 -2.87 -6.99
C SER A 502 34.98 -3.61 -7.72
N LYS A 503 36.02 -2.90 -8.18
CA LYS A 503 37.19 -3.54 -8.81
C LYS A 503 38.03 -4.32 -7.81
N TYR A 504 38.18 -3.82 -6.59
CA TYR A 504 38.87 -4.56 -5.54
C TYR A 504 38.06 -5.80 -5.14
N MET A 505 36.74 -5.64 -4.97
CA MET A 505 35.81 -6.74 -4.65
C MET A 505 35.96 -7.92 -5.62
N THR A 506 35.82 -7.67 -6.92
CA THR A 506 35.91 -8.71 -7.95
C THR A 506 37.31 -9.33 -8.07
N ALA A 507 38.37 -8.62 -7.67
CA ALA A 507 39.76 -9.08 -7.83
C ALA A 507 40.27 -9.99 -6.69
N LYS A 508 39.45 -10.27 -5.66
CA LYS A 508 39.83 -11.09 -4.51
C LYS A 508 39.01 -12.38 -4.48
N ASP A 509 39.64 -13.48 -4.08
CA ASP A 509 38.97 -14.78 -3.98
C ASP A 509 38.49 -15.09 -2.55
N ASP A 510 39.15 -14.54 -1.52
CA ASP A 510 38.80 -14.79 -0.12
C ASP A 510 37.73 -13.80 0.39
N ASP A 511 36.64 -14.33 0.96
CA ASP A 511 35.50 -13.56 1.46
C ASP A 511 35.88 -12.55 2.56
N ARG A 512 36.83 -12.87 3.43
CA ARG A 512 37.27 -11.92 4.47
C ARG A 512 38.09 -10.79 3.86
N VAL A 513 38.92 -11.07 2.87
CA VAL A 513 39.69 -10.06 2.14
C VAL A 513 38.77 -9.19 1.30
N LYS A 514 37.76 -9.75 0.63
CA LYS A 514 36.75 -9.01 -0.16
C LYS A 514 36.11 -7.86 0.63
N ARG A 515 35.82 -8.07 1.92
CA ARG A 515 35.29 -7.01 2.81
C ARG A 515 36.18 -5.78 2.95
N SER A 516 37.47 -5.88 2.60
CA SER A 516 38.39 -4.72 2.56
C SER A 516 38.09 -3.77 1.39
N ALA A 517 37.21 -4.14 0.46
CA ALA A 517 36.66 -3.25 -0.55
C ALA A 517 35.75 -2.16 0.05
N ILE A 518 35.22 -2.39 1.26
CA ILE A 518 34.26 -1.49 1.91
C ILE A 518 35.01 -0.37 2.63
N GLY A 519 34.80 0.86 2.15
CA GLY A 519 35.30 2.08 2.78
C GLY A 519 34.35 2.58 3.88
N ILE A 520 34.88 2.86 5.06
CA ILE A 520 34.17 3.38 6.23
C ILE A 520 34.84 4.65 6.76
N TYR A 521 34.08 5.53 7.42
CA TYR A 521 34.59 6.81 7.95
C TYR A 521 35.38 7.58 6.88
N GLU A 522 36.67 7.89 7.09
CA GLU A 522 37.52 8.57 6.11
C GLU A 522 37.65 7.80 4.79
N SER A 523 37.68 6.46 4.84
CA SER A 523 37.86 5.65 3.64
C SER A 523 36.57 5.45 2.83
N SER A 524 35.40 5.91 3.32
CA SER A 524 34.19 5.90 2.50
C SER A 524 34.31 6.83 1.30
N GLY A 525 35.11 7.89 1.39
CA GLY A 525 35.40 8.80 0.28
C GLY A 525 34.15 9.42 -0.36
N HIS A 526 34.27 9.80 -1.63
CA HIS A 526 33.16 10.29 -2.45
C HIS A 526 32.66 9.20 -3.39
N SER A 527 31.36 9.23 -3.68
CA SER A 527 30.74 8.35 -4.67
C SER A 527 30.93 8.85 -6.11
N GLU A 528 30.91 7.92 -7.07
CA GLU A 528 31.09 8.21 -8.49
C GLU A 528 29.78 8.28 -9.32
N TYR A 529 28.60 8.10 -8.73
CA TYR A 529 27.32 8.16 -9.48
C TYR A 529 27.10 9.52 -10.17
N GLN A 530 27.69 10.60 -9.63
CA GLN A 530 27.54 11.99 -10.10
C GLN A 530 28.80 12.56 -10.78
N VAL A 531 29.68 11.70 -11.30
CA VAL A 531 30.84 12.13 -12.10
C VAL A 531 30.88 11.40 -13.44
N ALA A 532 31.45 12.05 -14.45
CA ALA A 532 31.62 11.43 -15.76
C ALA A 532 32.48 10.16 -15.67
N LYS A 533 32.13 9.13 -16.45
CA LYS A 533 32.87 7.87 -16.52
C LYS A 533 34.36 8.11 -16.76
N GLY A 534 35.21 7.53 -15.92
CA GLY A 534 36.67 7.68 -15.98
C GLY A 534 37.22 8.93 -15.27
N SER A 535 36.36 9.80 -14.74
CA SER A 535 36.76 10.86 -13.82
C SER A 535 36.92 10.31 -12.40
N ARG A 536 37.73 11.00 -11.60
CA ARG A 536 37.85 10.71 -10.17
C ARG A 536 36.60 11.22 -9.41
N PRO A 537 36.25 10.61 -8.27
CA PRO A 537 35.13 11.06 -7.43
C PRO A 537 35.21 12.52 -6.97
N ASP A 538 36.43 13.04 -6.79
CA ASP A 538 36.74 14.41 -6.39
C ASP A 538 36.65 15.44 -7.54
N ASN A 539 36.28 15.02 -8.75
CA ASN A 539 36.01 15.94 -9.85
C ASN A 539 34.78 16.80 -9.53
N GLU A 540 34.96 18.10 -9.35
CA GLU A 540 33.88 19.04 -9.00
C GLU A 540 33.03 19.49 -10.19
N THR A 541 33.31 19.02 -11.41
CA THR A 541 32.55 19.41 -12.61
C THR A 541 31.12 18.87 -12.53
N ILE A 542 30.15 19.77 -12.68
CA ILE A 542 28.74 19.41 -12.79
C ILE A 542 28.47 18.94 -14.22
N VAL A 543 28.01 17.70 -14.36
CA VAL A 543 27.58 17.10 -15.63
C VAL A 543 26.25 16.38 -15.39
N TYR A 544 25.47 16.21 -16.44
CA TYR A 544 24.20 15.49 -16.39
C TYR A 544 24.26 14.30 -17.35
N GLY A 545 23.67 13.18 -16.93
CA GLY A 545 23.50 12.00 -17.79
C GLY A 545 22.38 12.21 -18.79
N ASP A 546 22.16 11.20 -19.65
CA ASP A 546 21.14 11.24 -20.70
C ASP A 546 19.71 11.37 -20.14
N GLN A 547 19.48 10.87 -18.92
CA GLN A 547 18.20 10.96 -18.22
C GLN A 547 17.97 12.33 -17.54
N GLY A 548 18.95 13.23 -17.61
CA GLY A 548 18.84 14.61 -17.09
C GLY A 548 19.36 14.80 -15.66
N PRO A 549 19.07 15.96 -15.05
CA PRO A 549 19.74 16.43 -13.83
C PRO A 549 19.23 15.79 -12.52
N ASN A 550 18.15 15.02 -12.57
CA ASN A 550 17.54 14.37 -11.41
C ASN A 550 17.92 12.89 -11.29
N PHE A 551 18.89 12.43 -12.08
CA PHE A 551 19.33 11.04 -12.14
C PHE A 551 20.87 10.93 -12.08
N PRO A 552 21.41 9.75 -11.73
CA PRO A 552 22.83 9.45 -11.82
C PRO A 552 23.42 9.72 -13.22
N VAL A 553 24.64 10.23 -13.24
CA VAL A 553 25.46 10.33 -14.47
C VAL A 553 25.84 8.94 -14.98
N GLN A 554 26.02 7.97 -14.07
CA GLN A 554 26.28 6.57 -14.38
C GLN A 554 25.77 5.66 -13.26
N TRP A 555 25.34 4.44 -13.60
CA TRP A 555 24.77 3.46 -12.66
C TRP A 555 25.74 2.32 -12.28
N ASP A 556 26.87 2.21 -12.96
CA ASP A 556 27.89 1.18 -12.72
C ASP A 556 29.29 1.80 -12.50
N PRO A 557 29.45 2.69 -11.49
CA PRO A 557 30.76 3.26 -11.17
C PRO A 557 31.70 2.25 -10.50
N ARG A 558 32.98 2.61 -10.32
CA ARG A 558 33.93 1.81 -9.52
C ARG A 558 33.64 1.95 -8.03
N TYR A 559 33.44 3.18 -7.56
CA TYR A 559 33.12 3.46 -6.16
C TYR A 559 31.61 3.60 -5.98
N THR A 560 30.95 2.47 -5.70
CA THR A 560 29.50 2.37 -5.45
C THR A 560 29.18 2.62 -3.98
N ILE A 561 27.90 2.76 -3.63
CA ILE A 561 27.48 2.74 -2.22
C ILE A 561 27.64 1.32 -1.66
N ALA A 562 28.10 1.20 -0.42
CA ALA A 562 27.99 -0.03 0.35
C ALA A 562 26.74 0.08 1.22
N ALA A 563 25.73 -0.71 0.89
CA ALA A 563 24.41 -0.66 1.48
C ALA A 563 23.91 -2.05 1.85
N GLY A 564 23.02 -2.15 2.83
CA GLY A 564 22.54 -3.44 3.32
C GLY A 564 21.16 -3.35 3.93
N PHE A 565 20.63 -4.50 4.27
CA PHE A 565 19.29 -4.64 4.84
C PHE A 565 19.42 -5.25 6.24
N GLY A 566 18.60 -4.81 7.19
CA GLY A 566 18.55 -5.40 8.52
C GLY A 566 17.82 -6.75 8.55
N ALA A 567 16.90 -6.97 7.62
CA ALA A 567 16.06 -8.17 7.55
C ALA A 567 16.15 -8.81 6.15
N HIS A 568 17.00 -9.82 6.02
CA HIS A 568 17.30 -10.46 4.73
C HIS A 568 17.68 -11.94 4.88
N PRO A 569 17.53 -12.76 3.82
CA PRO A 569 18.00 -14.14 3.80
C PRO A 569 19.53 -14.21 3.64
N ASP A 570 20.10 -15.41 3.60
CA ASP A 570 21.48 -15.57 3.13
C ASP A 570 21.62 -15.02 1.70
N VAL A 571 22.63 -14.19 1.45
CA VAL A 571 22.88 -13.58 0.12
C VAL A 571 24.37 -13.54 -0.21
N GLN A 572 24.70 -13.48 -1.50
CA GLN A 572 26.02 -13.02 -1.95
C GLN A 572 25.95 -11.53 -2.28
N GLU A 573 26.94 -10.75 -1.83
CA GLU A 573 26.97 -9.31 -2.08
C GLU A 573 28.30 -8.83 -2.66
N SER A 574 28.22 -8.07 -3.76
CA SER A 574 29.37 -7.42 -4.41
C SER A 574 29.21 -5.91 -4.58
N TYR A 575 28.07 -5.35 -4.20
CA TYR A 575 27.66 -3.94 -4.34
C TYR A 575 27.67 -3.41 -5.77
N SER A 576 27.70 -4.31 -6.74
CA SER A 576 27.57 -4.01 -8.16
C SER A 576 26.09 -3.97 -8.55
N ILE A 577 25.76 -3.31 -9.66
CA ILE A 577 24.41 -3.35 -10.21
C ILE A 577 24.13 -4.68 -10.94
N ALA A 578 22.92 -5.23 -10.80
CA ALA A 578 22.48 -6.40 -11.56
C ALA A 578 22.03 -6.00 -12.98
N LYS A 579 22.74 -6.47 -14.01
CA LYS A 579 22.55 -6.00 -15.41
C LYS A 579 21.46 -6.76 -16.19
N ASN A 580 21.15 -7.99 -15.77
CA ASN A 580 20.30 -8.92 -16.51
C ASN A 580 18.90 -9.08 -15.88
N GLY A 581 18.35 -7.99 -15.36
CA GLY A 581 17.07 -7.95 -14.63
C GLY A 581 17.24 -7.98 -13.11
N PRO A 582 16.10 -7.99 -12.38
CA PRO A 582 16.09 -8.02 -10.92
C PRO A 582 16.87 -9.20 -10.33
N ARG A 583 17.46 -8.99 -9.16
CA ARG A 583 18.16 -10.05 -8.40
C ARG A 583 17.22 -11.18 -7.99
N LEU A 584 17.79 -12.39 -7.89
CA LEU A 584 17.21 -13.53 -7.20
C LEU A 584 18.17 -13.91 -6.06
N PRO A 585 18.05 -13.27 -4.88
CA PRO A 585 19.10 -13.28 -3.87
C PRO A 585 19.29 -14.65 -3.19
N ALA A 586 18.20 -15.40 -3.00
CA ALA A 586 18.22 -16.72 -2.38
C ALA A 586 17.35 -17.72 -3.15
N ILE A 587 17.65 -19.01 -2.98
CA ILE A 587 16.92 -20.15 -3.55
C ILE A 587 16.56 -21.17 -2.46
N THR A 588 15.43 -21.86 -2.62
CA THR A 588 14.98 -22.88 -1.67
C THR A 588 15.50 -24.27 -2.04
N GLN A 589 16.05 -24.99 -1.07
CA GLN A 589 16.40 -26.40 -1.14
C GLN A 589 15.87 -27.12 0.10
N ASN A 590 15.02 -28.14 -0.10
CA ASN A 590 14.38 -28.91 0.98
C ASN A 590 13.63 -28.04 2.03
N GLY A 591 13.01 -26.95 1.59
CA GLY A 591 12.29 -26.02 2.48
C GLY A 591 13.18 -25.00 3.20
N THR A 592 14.49 -25.01 2.96
CA THR A 592 15.45 -24.05 3.51
C THR A 592 15.99 -23.14 2.40
N ALA A 593 16.01 -21.84 2.65
CA ALA A 593 16.59 -20.82 1.80
C ALA A 593 18.11 -20.76 1.97
N TYR A 594 18.82 -20.62 0.85
CA TYR A 594 20.26 -20.44 0.79
C TYR A 594 20.58 -19.32 -0.20
N ALA A 595 21.71 -18.63 0.01
CA ALA A 595 22.23 -17.67 -0.96
C ALA A 595 22.29 -18.29 -2.36
N ASN A 596 21.76 -17.60 -3.36
CA ASN A 596 21.80 -18.07 -4.73
C ASN A 596 23.23 -17.94 -5.29
N PRO A 597 23.93 -19.04 -5.61
CA PRO A 597 25.30 -18.97 -6.11
C PRO A 597 25.43 -18.32 -7.49
N ALA A 598 24.32 -18.18 -8.22
CA ALA A 598 24.28 -17.47 -9.50
C ALA A 598 24.08 -15.95 -9.33
N ASP A 599 23.58 -15.50 -8.17
CA ASP A 599 23.47 -14.06 -7.86
C ASP A 599 24.81 -13.57 -7.31
N LYS A 600 25.33 -12.47 -7.88
CA LYS A 600 26.59 -11.83 -7.46
C LYS A 600 27.75 -12.81 -7.16
N PRO A 601 28.16 -13.68 -8.10
CA PRO A 601 29.17 -14.71 -7.84
C PRO A 601 30.58 -14.15 -7.52
N ASP A 602 30.81 -12.87 -7.77
CA ASP A 602 32.03 -12.16 -7.41
C ASP A 602 31.97 -11.56 -5.99
N GLY A 603 30.82 -11.64 -5.32
CA GLY A 603 30.59 -11.16 -3.96
C GLY A 603 31.06 -12.11 -2.86
N TYR A 604 30.77 -11.76 -1.62
CA TYR A 604 31.00 -12.62 -0.45
C TYR A 604 29.68 -12.99 0.21
N LEU A 605 29.66 -14.12 0.93
CA LEU A 605 28.47 -14.56 1.66
C LEU A 605 28.16 -13.62 2.84
N THR A 606 26.93 -13.13 2.88
CA THR A 606 26.34 -12.44 4.04
C THR A 606 25.23 -13.33 4.60
N ASN A 607 25.39 -13.77 5.84
CA ASN A 607 24.39 -14.60 6.52
C ASN A 607 23.12 -13.78 6.82
N GLY A 608 21.97 -14.40 6.61
CA GLY A 608 20.65 -13.81 6.84
C GLY A 608 20.30 -13.64 8.31
N THR A 609 19.27 -12.84 8.54
CA THR A 609 18.75 -12.46 9.87
C THR A 609 17.29 -12.86 10.08
N ILE A 610 16.66 -13.45 9.07
CA ILE A 610 15.26 -13.88 9.06
C ILE A 610 15.15 -15.42 9.05
N PRO A 611 13.97 -16.00 9.28
CA PRO A 611 13.79 -17.45 9.27
C PRO A 611 14.30 -18.09 7.99
N ALA A 612 14.88 -19.28 8.14
CA ALA A 612 15.60 -19.97 7.08
C ALA A 612 14.69 -20.55 5.99
N ASP A 613 13.38 -20.29 6.00
CA ASP A 613 12.44 -20.63 4.92
C ASP A 613 12.12 -19.44 4.01
N GLN A 614 12.58 -18.23 4.37
CA GLN A 614 12.36 -17.01 3.61
C GLN A 614 13.48 -16.77 2.59
N THR A 615 13.13 -16.36 1.37
CA THR A 615 14.08 -16.16 0.26
C THR A 615 14.27 -14.70 -0.17
N GLN A 616 13.66 -13.76 0.54
CA GLN A 616 13.61 -12.34 0.19
C GLN A 616 13.73 -11.47 1.44
N GLY A 617 14.12 -10.21 1.26
CA GLY A 617 14.06 -9.20 2.34
C GLY A 617 12.62 -9.05 2.86
N ILE A 618 12.44 -8.44 4.02
CA ILE A 618 11.11 -8.15 4.57
C ILE A 618 11.02 -6.69 5.05
N HIS A 619 9.78 -6.24 5.27
CA HIS A 619 9.51 -4.88 5.76
C HIS A 619 10.11 -4.64 7.15
N SER A 620 10.14 -3.37 7.57
CA SER A 620 10.67 -2.93 8.86
C SER A 620 9.75 -1.95 9.57
N LEU A 621 9.96 -1.77 10.89
CA LEU A 621 9.18 -0.89 11.77
C LEU A 621 9.50 0.61 11.61
N GLN A 622 10.45 0.98 10.75
CA GLN A 622 10.88 2.37 10.65
C GLN A 622 9.71 3.29 10.26
N ASP A 623 9.53 4.39 11.01
CA ASP A 623 8.62 5.46 10.64
C ASP A 623 8.97 6.01 9.25
N VAL A 624 7.96 6.20 8.41
CA VAL A 624 8.16 6.65 7.03
C VAL A 624 7.80 8.13 6.87
N PRO A 625 8.50 8.86 5.98
CA PRO A 625 8.30 10.28 5.83
C PRO A 625 7.00 10.61 5.09
N ILE A 626 6.45 11.78 5.42
CA ILE A 626 5.36 12.43 4.69
C ILE A 626 5.90 13.75 4.16
N PHE A 627 5.78 13.98 2.85
CA PHE A 627 6.05 15.26 2.22
C PHE A 627 4.77 15.83 1.64
N THR A 628 4.52 17.13 1.85
CA THR A 628 3.27 17.77 1.39
C THR A 628 3.50 19.09 0.68
N LYS A 629 2.65 19.37 -0.31
CA LYS A 629 2.62 20.62 -1.07
C LYS A 629 1.18 21.05 -1.34
N GLY A 630 0.90 22.34 -1.25
CA GLY A 630 -0.43 22.91 -1.45
C GLY A 630 -0.66 24.11 -0.55
N LYS A 631 -1.93 24.49 -0.35
CA LYS A 631 -2.30 25.60 0.55
C LYS A 631 -1.71 25.42 1.95
N PRO A 632 -1.17 26.49 2.58
CA PRO A 632 -0.53 26.40 3.90
C PRO A 632 -1.39 25.72 4.97
N GLU A 633 -2.70 25.97 5.01
CA GLU A 633 -3.58 25.35 6.01
C GLU A 633 -3.77 23.84 5.77
N ALA A 634 -3.77 23.40 4.50
CA ALA A 634 -3.88 21.99 4.13
C ALA A 634 -2.58 21.23 4.40
N VAL A 635 -1.42 21.88 4.20
CA VAL A 635 -0.09 21.32 4.50
C VAL A 635 0.16 21.22 6.00
N ALA A 636 -0.32 22.18 6.79
CA ALA A 636 0.01 22.31 8.21
C ALA A 636 -0.38 21.08 9.06
N VAL A 637 -1.41 20.34 8.67
CA VAL A 637 -1.88 19.17 9.44
C VAL A 637 -0.95 17.96 9.32
N PHE A 638 -0.05 17.92 8.33
CA PHE A 638 0.89 16.81 8.10
C PHE A 638 2.27 17.03 8.75
N ARG A 639 2.40 17.95 9.70
CA ARG A 639 3.66 18.23 10.40
C ARG A 639 3.76 17.42 11.69
N GLY A 640 4.96 16.95 12.01
CA GLY A 640 5.23 16.17 13.23
C GLY A 640 5.21 14.67 12.99
N VAL A 641 5.05 13.89 14.07
CA VAL A 641 4.91 12.43 14.02
C VAL A 641 3.45 12.09 14.26
N MET A 642 2.86 11.23 13.44
CA MET A 642 1.44 10.87 13.49
C MET A 642 1.21 9.38 13.24
N GLU A 643 0.00 8.89 13.49
CA GLU A 643 -0.39 7.55 13.06
C GLU A 643 -0.65 7.52 11.55
N ASN A 644 -0.44 6.37 10.89
CA ASN A 644 -0.82 6.23 9.48
C ASN A 644 -2.32 6.46 9.23
N THR A 645 -3.17 6.23 10.22
CA THR A 645 -4.61 6.55 10.19
C THR A 645 -4.89 8.06 10.16
N ASP A 646 -4.00 8.89 10.72
CA ASP A 646 -4.18 10.35 10.69
C ASP A 646 -4.10 10.90 9.26
N ILE A 647 -3.41 10.23 8.35
CA ILE A 647 -3.34 10.62 6.94
C ILE A 647 -4.73 10.62 6.31
N PHE A 648 -5.55 9.59 6.58
CA PHE A 648 -6.96 9.55 6.17
C PHE A 648 -7.73 10.76 6.72
N PHE A 649 -7.66 10.99 8.02
CA PHE A 649 -8.40 12.08 8.67
C PHE A 649 -7.96 13.45 8.18
N HIS A 650 -6.68 13.65 7.92
CA HIS A 650 -6.14 14.88 7.36
C HIS A 650 -6.62 15.09 5.93
N MET A 651 -6.57 14.07 5.07
CA MET A 651 -7.12 14.16 3.70
C MET A 651 -8.63 14.44 3.72
N ALA A 652 -9.39 13.72 4.55
CA ALA A 652 -10.83 13.92 4.70
C ALA A 652 -11.19 15.32 5.25
N LYS A 653 -10.35 15.86 6.15
CA LYS A 653 -10.47 17.21 6.68
C LYS A 653 -10.28 18.26 5.59
N VAL A 654 -9.18 18.20 4.83
CA VAL A 654 -8.90 19.21 3.79
C VAL A 654 -9.90 19.13 2.64
N LEU A 655 -10.42 17.93 2.37
CA LEU A 655 -11.50 17.69 1.42
C LEU A 655 -12.89 17.91 2.02
N GLY A 656 -13.03 18.30 3.29
CA GLY A 656 -14.32 18.52 3.97
C GLY A 656 -15.35 17.42 3.70
N LEU A 657 -15.05 16.17 4.11
CA LEU A 657 -15.87 14.98 3.83
C LEU A 657 -16.73 14.48 4.98
N GLY A 658 -16.51 14.95 6.20
CA GLY A 658 -17.35 14.56 7.33
C GLY A 658 -18.69 15.29 7.33
N SER A 659 -19.73 14.65 7.87
CA SER A 659 -21.10 15.19 7.91
C SER A 659 -21.75 14.97 9.27
N THR A 660 -22.47 15.99 9.77
CA THR A 660 -23.30 15.86 10.98
C THR A 660 -24.78 15.71 10.61
N ASP A 661 -25.63 15.21 11.52
CA ASP A 661 -27.09 15.06 11.30
C ASP A 661 -27.80 16.37 10.90
N ARG A 662 -27.19 17.53 11.19
CA ARG A 662 -27.70 18.85 10.77
C ARG A 662 -27.63 19.05 9.25
N ASP A 663 -26.71 18.38 8.57
CA ASP A 663 -26.50 18.54 7.13
C ASP A 663 -27.31 17.54 6.30
N GLN A 664 -27.61 16.36 6.84
CA GLN A 664 -28.55 15.41 6.20
C GLN A 664 -29.98 16.00 6.08
N ASN A 665 -30.41 16.82 7.05
CA ASN A 665 -31.71 17.49 7.01
C ASN A 665 -31.79 18.67 6.01
N LYS A 666 -30.68 19.18 5.48
CA LYS A 666 -30.70 20.24 4.45
C LYS A 666 -30.92 19.70 3.03
N GLY A 667 -30.69 18.40 2.80
CA GLY A 667 -30.87 17.74 1.50
C GLY A 667 -32.32 17.44 1.12
N ASN A 668 -33.21 17.24 2.10
CA ASN A 668 -34.60 16.86 1.88
C ASN A 668 -35.60 18.04 1.86
N GLY A 669 -35.11 19.29 1.93
CA GLY A 669 -35.94 20.49 2.15
C GLY A 669 -36.19 21.39 0.94
N LYS A 670 -35.78 21.04 -0.28
CA LYS A 670 -36.04 21.87 -1.48
C LYS A 670 -36.85 21.12 -2.52
N GLY A 671 -38.17 21.32 -2.50
CA GLY A 671 -39.01 20.91 -3.62
C GLY A 671 -40.50 20.76 -3.39
N LYS A 672 -41.16 21.58 -2.55
CA LYS A 672 -42.63 21.75 -2.61
C LYS A 672 -43.05 23.16 -2.18
N ASP A 673 -42.70 24.16 -2.98
CA ASP A 673 -43.46 25.42 -2.97
C ASP A 673 -44.49 25.37 -4.10
N ASN A 674 -45.74 25.17 -3.68
CA ASN A 674 -46.94 25.26 -4.49
C ASN A 674 -47.05 26.65 -5.12
N LYS A 675 -47.18 26.72 -6.45
CA LYS A 675 -47.80 27.87 -7.12
C LYS A 675 -49.30 27.64 -7.20
N ALA A 676 -50.05 28.52 -6.54
CA ALA A 676 -51.39 28.90 -6.96
C ALA A 676 -51.31 29.93 -8.09
#